data_AF-A0A7W1SJP7-F1
#
_entry.id   AF-A0A7W1SJP7-F1
#
_cell.length_a   1.000
_cell.length_b   1.000
_cell.length_c   1.000
_cell.angle_alpha   90.00
_cell.angle_beta   90.00
_cell.angle_gamma   90.00
#
_symmetry.space_group_name_H-M   'P 1'
#
loop_
_entity.id
_entity.type
_entity.pdbx_description
1 polymer ?
#
loop_
_entity_poly.entity_id
_entity_poly.type
_entity_poly.pdbx_seq_one_letter_code
_entity_poly.pdbx_strand_id
1 'polypeptide(L)'
;MRAHFRATALLLAVAACGESTKPPAAASITLSVAPSPLDAIGASKNIVAVVNDEKGGVMSNATVTWTSSSPNATVAPLATSSLTATVTAAGNGEAVITARAGNATASATLVVAQQMAGITGEGSGQTGTVNTPLPNQLVVRIADRMGAPIGGREITFGAGGGGTLSATTVTTATDGSARVTWTLGKVVAEAQQVTASLGLFTTQFQATVRPAAPSQVRKVAGDGQTWFTGSTVPVSPSVVVTDSYDNPISGLEVTFVPTNSNVTGGVQTTNAAGGATVGSWTLGTSDGAASLTATVASAGVSATFNGTVQSSSPPVMVAVTGTVLQAGVEGRAITALPTVRLTSMAGTPVAGRQVTFNITAGGGTTANAVAVSDANGVATMGSWTLGGVSGPNTVTATVEGSAVVSNNPVFTAIGCTGGGSTAGFTINVCFTTPVTGAQRIAFVNAAARWGSVITGDVSDFPISLASPSCGAGAPALHLTIDDLLIFARIEPIDGPGQILGSAGWCYRRSGGLPLVGVMRFDEADVAGLVATNRFDAVILHEMGHVLGIGGSMWSAMGFLQNPTEPGTTPLDTHFNGVQAIAGFDQIGGLSYAGGAKVPVENSMGAGSINSHWRESVLANELMTPQLNMGSNPLTVLTVLSLRDLGYVVDPTAADQSSMSQLHADEPARGSAIDLGARMRDVPKHSIDRAGRIVRLQ
;
A
#
# COMPACT_ATOMS: atom_id res chain seq x y z
N MET A 1 -112.29 103.28 77.28
CA MET A 1 -111.57 104.56 77.51
C MET A 1 -110.10 104.27 77.79
N ARG A 2 -109.16 105.01 77.18
CA ARG A 2 -107.73 105.17 77.58
C ARG A 2 -106.85 103.88 77.56
N ALA A 3 -105.52 103.92 77.74
CA ALA A 3 -104.42 104.63 77.04
C ALA A 3 -103.02 104.15 77.57
N HIS A 4 -101.96 104.16 76.74
CA HIS A 4 -100.50 104.20 77.10
C HIS A 4 -99.85 102.99 77.86
N PHE A 5 -98.54 102.61 77.78
CA PHE A 5 -97.41 102.86 76.83
C PHE A 5 -96.18 101.92 77.11
N ARG A 6 -95.36 101.60 76.06
CA ARG A 6 -93.93 101.08 76.02
C ARG A 6 -93.54 99.78 76.77
N ALA A 7 -92.91 98.75 76.16
CA ALA A 7 -91.64 98.59 75.38
C ALA A 7 -90.39 98.40 76.28
N THR A 8 -89.36 97.58 75.99
CA THR A 8 -88.86 96.89 74.77
C THR A 8 -88.04 95.65 75.26
N ALA A 9 -87.56 94.64 74.50
CA ALA A 9 -87.42 94.38 73.07
C ALA A 9 -87.45 92.84 72.77
N LEU A 10 -87.14 92.42 71.53
CA LEU A 10 -87.19 91.03 71.05
C LEU A 10 -86.23 90.82 69.86
N LEU A 11 -85.55 89.67 69.75
CA LEU A 11 -84.82 89.26 68.53
C LEU A 11 -85.44 87.99 67.95
N LEU A 12 -85.57 87.95 66.62
CA LEU A 12 -86.36 86.97 65.88
C LEU A 12 -85.46 86.17 64.93
N ALA A 13 -85.56 84.84 64.95
CA ALA A 13 -85.02 83.96 63.91
C ALA A 13 -86.07 82.90 63.57
N VAL A 14 -86.28 82.65 62.27
CA VAL A 14 -87.54 82.10 61.76
C VAL A 14 -87.54 80.57 61.77
N ALA A 15 -88.62 79.97 62.26
CA ALA A 15 -88.90 78.56 62.09
C ALA A 15 -89.29 78.28 60.63
N ALA A 16 -88.46 77.51 59.92
CA ALA A 16 -88.83 76.90 58.64
C ALA A 16 -89.36 75.49 58.90
N CYS A 17 -90.57 75.19 58.45
CA CYS A 17 -91.06 73.81 58.37
C CYS A 17 -90.28 73.09 57.26
N GLY A 18 -89.21 72.38 57.63
CA GLY A 18 -88.58 71.40 56.77
C GLY A 18 -89.49 70.18 56.62
N GLU A 19 -89.65 69.70 55.39
CA GLU A 19 -90.36 68.45 55.10
C GLU A 19 -89.76 67.29 55.91
N SER A 20 -90.57 66.26 56.19
CA SER A 20 -90.03 64.99 56.69
C SER A 20 -89.10 64.42 55.62
N THR A 21 -87.79 64.63 55.79
CA THR A 21 -86.78 64.16 54.84
C THR A 21 -86.78 62.63 54.88
N LYS A 22 -87.48 62.04 53.90
CA LYS A 22 -87.41 60.61 53.58
C LYS A 22 -85.95 60.15 53.69
N PRO A 23 -85.65 59.04 54.38
CA PRO A 23 -84.30 58.51 54.45
C PRO A 23 -83.71 58.36 53.04
N PRO A 24 -82.44 58.77 52.80
CA PRO A 24 -81.84 58.75 51.47
C PRO A 24 -81.93 57.33 50.89
N ALA A 25 -82.49 57.22 49.69
CA ALA A 25 -82.77 55.96 49.06
C ALA A 25 -81.78 55.72 47.93
N ALA A 26 -81.23 54.50 47.84
CA ALA A 26 -80.35 54.12 46.76
C ALA A 26 -81.04 54.33 45.41
N ALA A 27 -80.53 55.29 44.63
CA ALA A 27 -81.09 55.71 43.34
C ALA A 27 -80.22 55.25 42.16
N SER A 28 -78.90 55.17 42.36
CA SER A 28 -77.97 54.60 41.36
C SER A 28 -76.85 53.79 42.03
N ILE A 29 -76.27 52.87 41.27
CA ILE A 29 -75.08 52.10 41.65
C ILE A 29 -74.10 52.17 40.48
N THR A 30 -72.81 52.33 40.76
CA THR A 30 -71.73 52.08 39.80
C THR A 30 -70.81 50.98 40.33
N LEU A 31 -70.24 50.17 39.44
CA LEU A 31 -69.38 49.03 39.80
C LEU A 31 -67.95 49.25 39.33
N SER A 32 -66.98 48.98 40.21
CA SER A 32 -65.54 49.12 39.93
C SER A 32 -64.96 47.92 39.17
N VAL A 33 -65.59 47.47 38.08
CA VAL A 33 -65.12 46.28 37.35
C VAL A 33 -64.25 46.69 36.17
N ALA A 34 -62.95 46.42 36.25
CA ALA A 34 -62.06 46.50 35.11
C ALA A 34 -62.23 45.25 34.21
N PRO A 35 -62.26 45.39 32.87
CA PRO A 35 -62.71 44.37 31.91
C PRO A 35 -61.76 43.17 31.69
N SER A 36 -60.76 42.99 32.56
CA SER A 36 -59.80 41.88 32.48
C SER A 36 -60.47 40.54 32.84
N PRO A 37 -60.39 39.50 32.01
CA PRO A 37 -60.82 38.15 32.38
C PRO A 37 -60.08 37.59 33.59
N LEU A 38 -60.69 36.61 34.27
CA LEU A 38 -59.98 35.73 35.19
C LEU A 38 -59.35 34.57 34.38
N ASP A 39 -58.04 34.39 34.54
CA ASP A 39 -57.17 33.54 33.71
C ASP A 39 -56.91 32.15 34.30
N ALA A 40 -57.44 31.84 35.49
CA ALA A 40 -57.32 30.55 36.16
C ALA A 40 -58.57 30.25 37.01
N ILE A 41 -58.91 28.98 37.18
CA ILE A 41 -59.96 28.56 38.11
C ILE A 41 -59.42 28.71 39.54
N GLY A 42 -60.25 29.24 40.45
CA GLY A 42 -59.84 29.68 41.78
C GLY A 42 -59.22 31.07 41.82
N ALA A 43 -58.92 31.70 40.68
CA ALA A 43 -58.49 33.11 40.67
C ALA A 43 -59.63 34.00 41.16
N SER A 44 -59.31 35.02 41.94
CA SER A 44 -60.30 35.91 42.53
C SER A 44 -59.93 37.39 42.39
N LYS A 45 -60.95 38.24 42.42
CA LYS A 45 -60.81 39.70 42.31
C LYS A 45 -61.89 40.39 43.13
N ASN A 46 -61.52 41.46 43.81
CA ASN A 46 -62.48 42.28 44.55
C ASN A 46 -63.16 43.29 43.61
N ILE A 47 -64.46 43.45 43.79
CA ILE A 47 -65.30 44.46 43.13
C ILE A 47 -65.97 45.33 44.19
N VAL A 48 -66.13 46.61 43.89
CA VAL A 48 -66.74 47.61 44.79
C VAL A 48 -67.96 48.22 44.11
N ALA A 49 -69.05 48.34 44.84
CA ALA A 49 -70.23 49.10 44.47
C ALA A 49 -70.19 50.49 45.12
N VAL A 50 -70.30 51.55 44.31
CA VAL A 50 -70.56 52.90 44.81
C VAL A 50 -72.05 53.16 44.64
N VAL A 51 -72.76 53.24 45.74
CA VAL A 51 -74.21 53.51 45.79
C VAL A 51 -74.42 55.00 46.02
N ASN A 52 -75.25 55.66 45.21
CA ASN A 52 -75.61 57.06 45.39
C ASN A 52 -77.11 57.23 45.66
N ASP A 53 -77.45 58.23 46.48
CA ASP A 53 -78.82 58.63 46.78
C ASP A 53 -79.46 59.42 45.62
N GLU A 54 -80.74 59.81 45.77
CA GLU A 54 -81.47 60.57 44.77
C GLU A 54 -80.95 62.00 44.50
N LYS A 55 -79.97 62.48 45.27
CA LYS A 55 -79.31 63.79 45.11
C LYS A 55 -77.86 63.66 44.62
N GLY A 56 -77.39 62.43 44.37
CA GLY A 56 -76.03 62.13 43.93
C GLY A 56 -75.00 62.02 45.07
N GLY A 57 -75.44 61.97 46.34
CA GLY A 57 -74.58 61.76 47.50
C GLY A 57 -74.20 60.28 47.67
N VAL A 58 -72.93 59.99 47.98
CA VAL A 58 -72.44 58.62 48.18
C VAL A 58 -72.97 58.03 49.50
N MET A 59 -73.59 56.86 49.43
CA MET A 59 -74.16 56.14 50.56
C MET A 59 -73.18 55.11 51.14
N SER A 60 -72.23 55.57 51.96
CA SER A 60 -71.15 54.71 52.52
C SER A 60 -71.62 53.52 53.38
N ASN A 61 -72.85 53.55 53.88
CA ASN A 61 -73.46 52.49 54.71
C ASN A 61 -74.57 51.70 53.99
N ALA A 62 -74.66 51.78 52.65
CA ALA A 62 -75.68 51.05 51.90
C ALA A 62 -75.46 49.53 51.93
N THR A 63 -76.48 48.77 52.33
CA THR A 63 -76.46 47.31 52.21
C THR A 63 -76.63 46.90 50.75
N VAL A 64 -75.63 46.21 50.19
CA VAL A 64 -75.65 45.67 48.83
C VAL A 64 -75.82 44.16 48.85
N THR A 65 -76.83 43.66 48.14
CA THR A 65 -76.96 42.23 47.82
C THR A 65 -76.24 41.93 46.51
N TRP A 66 -75.41 40.88 46.51
CA TRP A 66 -74.63 40.44 45.35
C TRP A 66 -75.17 39.12 44.81
N THR A 67 -75.25 39.01 43.49
CA THR A 67 -75.68 37.78 42.79
C THR A 67 -74.83 37.55 41.55
N SER A 68 -74.68 36.29 41.14
CA SER A 68 -74.05 35.88 39.89
C SER A 68 -75.06 35.15 39.02
N SER A 69 -75.07 35.42 37.72
CA SER A 69 -75.96 34.75 36.77
C SER A 69 -75.52 33.33 36.38
N SER A 70 -74.33 32.89 36.81
CA SER A 70 -73.72 31.63 36.36
C SER A 70 -72.86 31.00 37.47
N PRO A 71 -72.86 29.66 37.62
CA PRO A 71 -71.96 28.98 38.55
C PRO A 71 -70.48 29.12 38.18
N ASN A 72 -70.16 29.59 36.96
CA ASN A 72 -68.80 29.81 36.48
C ASN A 72 -68.01 30.86 37.29
N ALA A 73 -68.70 31.78 37.95
CA ALA A 73 -68.08 32.70 38.90
C ALA A 73 -68.96 32.85 40.14
N THR A 74 -68.40 32.57 41.32
CA THR A 74 -69.07 32.78 42.60
C THR A 74 -68.77 34.19 43.12
N VAL A 75 -69.74 34.82 43.79
CA VAL A 75 -69.56 36.14 44.39
C VAL A 75 -69.91 36.09 45.88
N ALA A 76 -69.01 36.58 46.73
CA ALA A 76 -69.17 36.60 48.18
C ALA A 76 -68.91 38.02 48.72
N PRO A 77 -69.85 38.66 49.43
CA PRO A 77 -69.60 39.94 50.09
C PRO A 77 -68.60 39.76 51.24
N LEU A 78 -67.70 40.73 51.44
CA LEU A 78 -66.68 40.64 52.51
C LEU A 78 -67.28 40.73 53.93
N ALA A 79 -68.49 41.26 54.06
CA ALA A 79 -69.28 41.33 55.28
C ALA A 79 -70.77 41.49 54.94
N THR A 80 -71.67 41.25 55.90
CA THR A 80 -73.13 41.21 55.72
C THR A 80 -73.77 42.47 55.15
N SER A 81 -73.06 43.61 55.20
CA SER A 81 -73.46 44.89 54.60
C SER A 81 -72.30 45.56 53.85
N SER A 82 -71.43 44.78 53.18
CA SER A 82 -70.26 45.34 52.49
C SER A 82 -70.58 45.88 51.10
N LEU A 83 -70.07 47.08 50.80
CA LEU A 83 -69.95 47.62 49.45
C LEU A 83 -68.93 46.86 48.59
N THR A 84 -68.16 45.94 49.16
CA THR A 84 -67.15 45.14 48.45
C THR A 84 -67.53 43.66 48.46
N ALA A 85 -67.35 43.00 47.32
CA ALA A 85 -67.43 41.55 47.20
C ALA A 85 -66.18 40.98 46.51
N THR A 86 -65.81 39.75 46.86
CA THR A 86 -64.83 38.96 46.12
C THR A 86 -65.58 38.11 45.11
N VAL A 87 -65.19 38.18 43.84
CA VAL A 87 -65.63 37.26 42.80
C VAL A 87 -64.52 36.26 42.54
N THR A 88 -64.86 34.97 42.51
CA THR A 88 -63.91 33.86 42.32
C THR A 88 -64.33 33.01 41.12
N ALA A 89 -63.39 32.73 40.23
CA ALA A 89 -63.58 31.83 39.09
C ALA A 89 -63.80 30.38 39.58
N ALA A 90 -64.86 29.75 39.10
CA ALA A 90 -65.22 28.36 39.41
C ALA A 90 -65.39 27.49 38.14
N GLY A 91 -65.55 28.09 36.97
CA GLY A 91 -65.61 27.41 35.68
C GLY A 91 -65.44 28.39 34.51
N ASN A 92 -65.13 27.89 33.32
CA ASN A 92 -64.93 28.72 32.13
C ASN A 92 -66.25 29.27 31.56
N GLY A 93 -66.22 30.51 31.08
CA GLY A 93 -67.34 31.20 30.44
C GLY A 93 -67.69 32.53 31.09
N GLU A 94 -68.83 33.10 30.70
CA GLU A 94 -69.29 34.39 31.21
C GLU A 94 -70.18 34.25 32.46
N ALA A 95 -70.13 35.26 33.32
CA ALA A 95 -71.02 35.44 34.45
C ALA A 95 -71.35 36.93 34.61
N VAL A 96 -72.63 37.27 34.71
CA VAL A 96 -73.06 38.64 35.02
C VAL A 96 -73.18 38.77 36.54
N ILE A 97 -72.34 39.63 37.13
CA ILE A 97 -72.38 39.93 38.55
C ILE A 97 -73.27 41.17 38.75
N THR A 98 -74.32 41.02 39.56
CA THR A 98 -75.30 42.09 39.83
C THR A 98 -75.26 42.50 41.29
N ALA A 99 -75.07 43.79 41.52
CA ALA A 99 -75.25 44.47 42.81
C ALA A 99 -76.65 45.10 42.89
N ARG A 100 -77.30 44.97 44.04
CA ARG A 100 -78.60 45.59 44.31
C ARG A 100 -78.61 46.27 45.67
N ALA A 101 -79.08 47.51 45.72
CA ALA A 101 -79.38 48.26 46.93
C ALA A 101 -80.78 48.88 46.79
N GLY A 102 -81.75 48.40 47.58
CA GLY A 102 -83.16 48.79 47.42
C GLY A 102 -83.69 48.46 46.02
N ASN A 103 -84.04 49.51 45.24
CA ASN A 103 -84.48 49.38 43.85
C ASN A 103 -83.37 49.67 42.83
N ALA A 104 -82.26 50.29 43.24
CA ALA A 104 -81.13 50.51 42.37
C ALA A 104 -80.38 49.19 42.12
N THR A 105 -79.95 48.99 40.87
CA THR A 105 -79.14 47.85 40.45
C THR A 105 -78.03 48.31 39.53
N ALA A 106 -76.92 47.58 39.55
CA ALA A 106 -75.88 47.66 38.53
C ALA A 106 -75.34 46.25 38.26
N SER A 107 -74.96 45.99 37.01
CA SER A 107 -74.44 44.70 36.58
C SER A 107 -73.17 44.87 35.77
N ALA A 108 -72.28 43.89 35.82
CA ALA A 108 -71.08 43.82 35.01
C ALA A 108 -70.83 42.38 34.56
N THR A 109 -70.43 42.21 33.30
CA THR A 109 -70.00 40.91 32.78
C THR A 109 -68.57 40.62 33.21
N LEU A 110 -68.36 39.45 33.80
CA LEU A 110 -67.05 38.88 34.07
C LEU A 110 -66.85 37.66 33.16
N VAL A 111 -65.69 37.58 32.52
CA VAL A 111 -65.29 36.42 31.72
C VAL A 111 -64.26 35.61 32.50
N VAL A 112 -64.50 34.31 32.65
CA VAL A 112 -63.48 33.35 33.08
C VAL A 112 -62.96 32.65 31.83
N ALA A 113 -61.68 32.87 31.51
CA ALA A 113 -61.01 32.34 30.34
C ALA A 113 -59.68 31.70 30.77
N GLN A 114 -59.76 30.50 31.32
CA GLN A 114 -58.65 29.74 31.85
C GLN A 114 -57.53 29.57 30.81
N GLN A 115 -56.34 30.06 31.16
CA GLN A 115 -55.13 29.98 30.36
C GLN A 115 -54.22 28.86 30.87
N MET A 116 -53.53 28.20 29.95
CA MET A 116 -52.53 27.19 30.30
C MET A 116 -51.29 27.85 30.89
N ALA A 117 -50.81 27.30 32.01
CA ALA A 117 -49.51 27.67 32.58
C ALA A 117 -48.44 26.61 32.33
N GLY A 118 -48.82 25.34 32.11
CA GLY A 118 -47.85 24.29 31.85
C GLY A 118 -48.45 22.98 31.33
N ILE A 119 -47.54 22.16 30.83
CA ILE A 119 -47.74 20.79 30.36
C ILE A 119 -46.76 19.89 31.12
N THR A 120 -47.23 18.76 31.66
CA THR A 120 -46.40 17.76 32.34
C THR A 120 -46.60 16.38 31.74
N GLY A 121 -45.58 15.52 31.86
CA GLY A 121 -45.58 14.16 31.32
C GLY A 121 -45.32 13.11 32.40
N GLU A 122 -46.09 12.03 32.40
CA GLU A 122 -45.91 10.82 33.22
C GLU A 122 -45.66 9.62 32.29
N GLY A 123 -44.83 8.65 32.72
CA GLY A 123 -44.54 7.43 31.94
C GLY A 123 -43.30 7.48 31.03
N SER A 124 -42.42 8.47 31.20
CA SER A 124 -41.08 8.50 30.57
C SER A 124 -40.10 7.52 31.25
N GLY A 125 -39.02 7.15 30.56
CA GLY A 125 -37.94 6.30 31.10
C GLY A 125 -38.23 4.79 31.11
N GLN A 126 -39.30 4.36 30.44
CA GLN A 126 -39.67 2.94 30.39
C GLN A 126 -38.69 2.10 29.55
N THR A 127 -38.68 0.80 29.78
CA THR A 127 -37.92 -0.17 28.97
C THR A 127 -38.86 -1.21 28.37
N GLY A 128 -38.66 -1.55 27.09
CA GLY A 128 -39.47 -2.55 26.38
C GLY A 128 -38.70 -3.23 25.26
N THR A 129 -39.32 -4.23 24.64
CA THR A 129 -38.74 -4.97 23.49
C THR A 129 -39.09 -4.25 22.18
N VAL A 130 -38.23 -4.36 21.16
CA VAL A 130 -38.52 -3.88 19.79
C VAL A 130 -39.92 -4.28 19.31
N ASN A 131 -40.62 -3.35 18.64
CA ASN A 131 -41.96 -3.56 18.07
C ASN A 131 -43.03 -4.03 19.08
N THR A 132 -42.88 -3.72 20.37
CA THR A 132 -43.89 -4.01 21.42
C THR A 132 -44.41 -2.73 22.10
N PRO A 133 -45.68 -2.71 22.54
CA PRO A 133 -46.21 -1.61 23.35
C PRO A 133 -45.50 -1.55 24.71
N LEU A 134 -45.19 -0.33 25.17
CA LEU A 134 -44.68 -0.09 26.51
C LEU A 134 -45.70 -0.52 27.59
N PRO A 135 -45.24 -1.03 28.75
CA PRO A 135 -46.14 -1.52 29.79
C PRO A 135 -47.11 -0.46 30.34
N ASN A 136 -46.68 0.80 30.42
CA ASN A 136 -47.52 1.93 30.85
C ASN A 136 -47.74 2.90 29.69
N GLN A 137 -48.93 3.47 29.63
CA GLN A 137 -49.24 4.56 28.71
C GLN A 137 -48.44 5.82 29.06
N LEU A 138 -48.15 6.63 28.05
CA LEU A 138 -47.69 8.00 28.25
C LEU A 138 -48.90 8.86 28.62
N VAL A 139 -48.77 9.66 29.67
CA VAL A 139 -49.83 10.57 30.12
C VAL A 139 -49.31 11.99 30.06
N VAL A 140 -50.04 12.87 29.37
CA VAL A 140 -49.83 14.32 29.41
C VAL A 140 -50.90 14.91 30.31
N ARG A 141 -50.52 15.85 31.18
CA ARG A 141 -51.48 16.67 31.95
C ARG A 141 -51.25 18.14 31.66
N ILE A 142 -52.34 18.91 31.63
CA ILE A 142 -52.31 20.36 31.46
C ILE A 142 -53.14 21.05 32.54
N ALA A 143 -52.62 22.17 33.03
CA ALA A 143 -53.21 22.95 34.10
C ALA A 143 -53.00 24.46 33.89
N ASP A 144 -53.81 25.25 34.58
CA ASP A 144 -53.60 26.69 34.73
C ASP A 144 -52.57 27.02 35.82
N ARG A 145 -52.32 28.33 36.03
CA ARG A 145 -51.33 28.82 37.00
C ARG A 145 -51.71 28.59 38.47
N MET A 146 -52.91 28.06 38.75
CA MET A 146 -53.37 27.66 40.08
C MET A 146 -53.48 26.13 40.22
N GLY A 147 -53.06 25.38 39.20
CA GLY A 147 -53.03 23.92 39.20
C GLY A 147 -54.37 23.26 38.86
N ALA A 148 -55.40 24.03 38.48
CA ALA A 148 -56.67 23.44 38.08
C ALA A 148 -56.54 22.84 36.65
N PRO A 149 -57.10 21.63 36.41
CA PRO A 149 -56.95 20.95 35.13
C PRO A 149 -57.69 21.66 33.99
N ILE A 150 -57.19 21.51 32.77
CA ILE A 150 -57.82 22.06 31.56
C ILE A 150 -58.30 20.91 30.65
N GLY A 151 -59.59 20.62 30.69
CA GLY A 151 -60.22 19.65 29.78
C GLY A 151 -60.51 20.23 28.39
N GLY A 152 -60.71 19.35 27.40
CA GLY A 152 -61.16 19.74 26.06
C GLY A 152 -60.11 20.37 25.15
N ARG A 153 -58.80 20.17 25.42
CA ARG A 153 -57.70 20.65 24.56
C ARG A 153 -57.07 19.50 23.81
N GLU A 154 -56.83 19.66 22.51
CA GLU A 154 -56.21 18.63 21.67
C GLU A 154 -54.68 18.69 21.78
N ILE A 155 -54.07 17.69 22.42
CA ILE A 155 -52.62 17.52 22.48
C ILE A 155 -52.16 16.75 21.24
N THR A 156 -51.15 17.28 20.55
CA THR A 156 -50.49 16.58 19.42
C THR A 156 -49.32 15.75 19.96
N PHE A 157 -49.16 14.52 19.48
CA PHE A 157 -48.05 13.62 19.81
C PHE A 157 -47.30 13.20 18.53
N GLY A 158 -45.97 13.30 18.56
CA GLY A 158 -45.08 12.80 17.51
C GLY A 158 -44.05 11.83 18.07
N ALA A 159 -43.94 10.63 17.49
CA ALA A 159 -42.93 9.63 17.84
C ALA A 159 -41.74 9.68 16.87
N GLY A 160 -40.53 9.51 17.40
CA GLY A 160 -39.28 9.28 16.67
C GLY A 160 -38.78 7.83 16.84
N GLY A 161 -37.67 7.51 16.19
CA GLY A 161 -37.02 6.19 16.28
C GLY A 161 -37.85 5.02 15.71
N GLY A 162 -38.75 5.31 14.75
CA GLY A 162 -39.62 4.31 14.12
C GLY A 162 -40.73 3.74 15.01
N GLY A 163 -40.95 4.28 16.21
CA GLY A 163 -42.05 3.89 17.09
C GLY A 163 -43.42 4.39 16.60
N THR A 164 -44.49 3.73 17.06
CA THR A 164 -45.89 4.09 16.70
C THR A 164 -46.73 4.39 17.94
N LEU A 165 -47.75 5.22 17.76
CA LEU A 165 -48.65 5.69 18.83
C LEU A 165 -50.07 5.22 18.56
N SER A 166 -50.84 4.93 19.61
CA SER A 166 -52.26 4.58 19.46
C SER A 166 -53.13 5.74 18.93
N ALA A 167 -52.66 6.97 19.03
CA ALA A 167 -53.23 8.17 18.41
C ALA A 167 -52.15 9.26 18.29
N THR A 168 -52.22 10.10 17.25
CA THR A 168 -51.33 11.26 17.06
C THR A 168 -51.92 12.58 17.58
N THR A 169 -53.22 12.65 17.81
CA THR A 169 -53.86 13.71 18.61
C THR A 169 -54.79 13.10 19.65
N VAL A 170 -54.85 13.71 20.84
CA VAL A 170 -55.72 13.27 21.94
C VAL A 170 -56.28 14.49 22.67
N THR A 171 -57.60 14.61 22.74
CA THR A 171 -58.28 15.63 23.53
C THR A 171 -58.20 15.31 25.02
N THR A 172 -57.84 16.29 25.84
CA THR A 172 -57.76 16.12 27.30
C THR A 172 -59.14 15.86 27.93
N ALA A 173 -59.19 14.87 28.81
CA ALA A 173 -60.36 14.57 29.63
C ALA A 173 -60.62 15.68 30.66
N THR A 174 -61.70 15.57 31.43
CA THR A 174 -62.08 16.54 32.47
C THR A 174 -61.06 16.67 33.61
N ASP A 175 -60.19 15.67 33.80
CA ASP A 175 -59.04 15.71 34.73
C ASP A 175 -57.78 16.37 34.12
N GLY A 176 -57.91 16.94 32.92
CA GLY A 176 -56.81 17.57 32.18
C GLY A 176 -55.81 16.58 31.59
N SER A 177 -56.08 15.27 31.60
CA SER A 177 -55.17 14.26 31.06
C SER A 177 -55.46 13.84 29.62
N ALA A 178 -54.41 13.64 28.83
CA ALA A 178 -54.41 12.99 27.53
C ALA A 178 -53.48 11.76 27.60
N ARG A 179 -53.89 10.62 27.02
CA ARG A 179 -53.21 9.32 27.20
C ARG A 179 -52.97 8.64 25.86
N VAL A 180 -51.79 8.05 25.69
CA VAL A 180 -51.42 7.32 24.47
C VAL A 180 -50.60 6.07 24.80
N THR A 181 -50.89 4.95 24.13
CA THR A 181 -50.01 3.77 24.16
C THR A 181 -48.90 3.96 23.12
N TRP A 182 -47.65 3.80 23.53
CA TRP A 182 -46.49 3.89 22.65
C TRP A 182 -45.90 2.51 22.40
N THR A 183 -45.82 2.12 21.13
CA THR A 183 -45.11 0.93 20.64
C THR A 183 -43.72 1.33 20.17
N LEU A 184 -42.69 0.68 20.71
CA LEU A 184 -41.30 0.96 20.39
C LEU A 184 -40.97 0.59 18.94
N GLY A 185 -39.99 1.28 18.35
CA GLY A 185 -39.46 0.99 17.03
C GLY A 185 -38.79 -0.39 16.93
N LYS A 186 -38.33 -0.71 15.72
CA LYS A 186 -37.73 -2.01 15.39
C LYS A 186 -36.21 -2.05 15.58
N VAL A 187 -35.55 -0.90 15.74
CA VAL A 187 -34.09 -0.76 15.73
C VAL A 187 -33.60 -0.32 17.12
N VAL A 188 -32.76 -1.14 17.75
CA VAL A 188 -32.27 -0.91 19.12
C VAL A 188 -31.32 0.29 19.22
N ALA A 189 -30.59 0.59 18.14
CA ALA A 189 -29.66 1.71 18.07
C ALA A 189 -30.35 3.08 17.87
N GLU A 190 -31.64 3.11 17.54
CA GLU A 190 -32.38 4.37 17.33
C GLU A 190 -32.96 4.91 18.63
N ALA A 191 -32.70 6.19 18.91
CA ALA A 191 -33.22 6.88 20.07
C ALA A 191 -34.76 6.94 20.03
N GLN A 192 -35.40 6.20 20.94
CA GLN A 192 -36.84 6.18 21.09
C GLN A 192 -37.29 7.42 21.87
N GLN A 193 -38.02 8.32 21.21
CA GLN A 193 -38.55 9.54 21.81
C GLN A 193 -39.99 9.82 21.36
N VAL A 194 -40.79 10.44 22.23
CA VAL A 194 -42.10 11.01 21.88
C VAL A 194 -42.13 12.45 22.37
N THR A 195 -42.51 13.39 21.50
CA THR A 195 -42.82 14.77 21.89
C THR A 195 -44.32 14.95 21.90
N ALA A 196 -44.86 15.50 22.99
CA ALA A 196 -46.24 15.96 23.07
C ALA A 196 -46.29 17.48 23.14
N SER A 197 -47.20 18.11 22.41
CA SER A 197 -47.27 19.57 22.29
C SER A 197 -48.69 20.13 22.24
N LEU A 198 -48.82 21.37 22.72
CA LEU A 198 -49.95 22.26 22.46
C LEU A 198 -49.42 23.69 22.29
N GLY A 199 -49.36 24.15 21.04
CA GLY A 199 -48.75 25.44 20.72
C GLY A 199 -47.27 25.45 21.11
N LEU A 200 -46.88 26.38 22.00
CA LEU A 200 -45.50 26.50 22.52
C LEU A 200 -45.21 25.59 23.72
N PHE A 201 -46.23 24.98 24.33
CA PHE A 201 -46.03 24.07 25.46
C PHE A 201 -45.66 22.68 24.93
N THR A 202 -44.50 22.16 25.34
CA THR A 202 -44.02 20.82 24.95
C THR A 202 -43.54 20.00 26.14
N THR A 203 -43.76 18.69 26.11
CA THR A 203 -43.10 17.73 27.00
C THR A 203 -42.56 16.55 26.19
N GLN A 204 -41.52 15.88 26.69
CA GLN A 204 -40.84 14.78 25.99
C GLN A 204 -40.78 13.52 26.84
N PHE A 205 -40.95 12.39 26.18
CA PHE A 205 -40.82 11.05 26.74
C PHE A 205 -39.69 10.34 26.02
N GLN A 206 -38.91 9.53 26.76
CA GLN A 206 -37.88 8.67 26.22
C GLN A 206 -38.09 7.24 26.70
N ALA A 207 -37.60 6.26 25.95
CA ALA A 207 -37.63 4.86 26.35
C ALA A 207 -36.36 4.12 25.93
N THR A 208 -36.03 3.08 26.68
CA THR A 208 -34.94 2.15 26.33
C THR A 208 -35.53 0.94 25.62
N VAL A 209 -35.07 0.70 24.40
CA VAL A 209 -35.48 -0.47 23.61
C VAL A 209 -34.47 -1.62 23.80
N ARG A 210 -34.97 -2.85 23.89
CA ARG A 210 -34.18 -4.09 23.94
C ARG A 210 -34.43 -4.94 22.69
N PRO A 211 -33.43 -5.72 22.21
CA PRO A 211 -33.64 -6.71 21.17
C PRO A 211 -34.73 -7.72 21.55
N ALA A 212 -35.38 -8.30 20.55
CA ALA A 212 -36.24 -9.46 20.74
C ALA A 212 -35.41 -10.73 21.01
N ALA A 213 -36.08 -11.88 21.13
CA ALA A 213 -35.40 -13.16 21.32
C ALA A 213 -34.42 -13.45 20.14
N PRO A 214 -33.28 -14.13 20.39
CA PRO A 214 -32.35 -14.49 19.33
C PRO A 214 -33.05 -15.33 18.26
N SER A 215 -32.83 -14.99 16.99
CA SER A 215 -33.46 -15.68 15.85
C SER A 215 -32.48 -16.12 14.77
N GLN A 216 -31.27 -15.56 14.75
CA GLN A 216 -30.24 -15.90 13.77
C GLN A 216 -28.85 -15.94 14.42
N VAL A 217 -28.04 -16.91 14.00
CA VAL A 217 -26.59 -16.91 14.14
C VAL A 217 -26.03 -16.81 12.72
N ARG A 218 -25.31 -15.73 12.41
CA ARG A 218 -24.81 -15.45 11.06
C ARG A 218 -23.28 -15.45 11.07
N LYS A 219 -22.66 -16.15 10.12
CA LYS A 219 -21.20 -16.20 9.96
C LYS A 219 -20.68 -14.82 9.53
N VAL A 220 -19.59 -14.37 10.16
CA VAL A 220 -18.92 -13.10 9.90
C VAL A 220 -17.58 -13.32 9.19
N ALA A 221 -16.76 -14.25 9.70
CA ALA A 221 -15.48 -14.63 9.08
C ALA A 221 -15.10 -16.09 9.37
N GLY A 222 -14.16 -16.64 8.60
CA GLY A 222 -13.50 -17.93 8.88
C GLY A 222 -14.17 -19.18 8.29
N ASP A 223 -15.11 -19.04 7.34
CA ASP A 223 -15.74 -20.16 6.64
C ASP A 223 -14.98 -20.61 5.39
N GLY A 224 -15.16 -21.87 4.97
CA GLY A 224 -14.59 -22.43 3.73
C GLY A 224 -13.08 -22.66 3.75
N GLN A 225 -12.43 -22.66 4.92
CA GLN A 225 -10.97 -22.67 5.02
C GLN A 225 -10.37 -24.05 4.75
N THR A 226 -9.49 -24.13 3.75
CA THR A 226 -8.67 -25.31 3.48
C THR A 226 -7.29 -25.10 4.08
N TRP A 227 -6.81 -26.02 4.92
CA TRP A 227 -5.53 -25.89 5.61
C TRP A 227 -4.92 -27.23 6.02
N PHE A 228 -3.70 -27.19 6.57
CA PHE A 228 -2.91 -28.38 6.80
C PHE A 228 -3.32 -29.18 8.04
N THR A 229 -3.07 -30.49 8.01
CA THR A 229 -3.27 -31.40 9.15
C THR A 229 -2.67 -30.84 10.44
N GLY A 230 -3.46 -30.79 11.51
CA GLY A 230 -3.02 -30.31 12.84
C GLY A 230 -2.69 -28.82 12.93
N SER A 231 -2.94 -28.03 11.88
CA SER A 231 -2.54 -26.61 11.82
C SER A 231 -3.71 -25.66 12.07
N THR A 232 -3.43 -24.53 12.73
CA THR A 232 -4.39 -23.44 12.94
C THR A 232 -4.65 -22.69 11.64
N VAL A 233 -5.92 -22.48 11.29
CA VAL A 233 -6.33 -21.74 10.10
C VAL A 233 -6.01 -20.25 10.20
N PRO A 234 -5.77 -19.52 9.09
CA PRO A 234 -5.38 -18.11 9.14
C PRO A 234 -6.45 -17.14 9.68
N VAL A 235 -7.74 -17.47 9.54
CA VAL A 235 -8.86 -16.59 9.95
C VAL A 235 -9.70 -17.28 11.03
N SER A 236 -9.65 -16.78 12.27
CA SER A 236 -10.47 -17.33 13.35
C SER A 236 -11.98 -17.19 13.04
N PRO A 237 -12.76 -18.29 13.10
CA PRO A 237 -14.21 -18.25 12.93
C PRO A 237 -14.91 -17.27 13.87
N SER A 238 -15.84 -16.48 13.33
CA SER A 238 -16.65 -15.53 14.08
C SER A 238 -18.08 -15.47 13.57
N VAL A 239 -19.02 -15.27 14.50
CA VAL A 239 -20.45 -15.10 14.23
C VAL A 239 -20.97 -13.78 14.82
N VAL A 240 -22.10 -13.32 14.30
CA VAL A 240 -22.97 -12.32 14.94
C VAL A 240 -24.31 -12.97 15.26
N VAL A 241 -24.85 -12.69 16.44
CA VAL A 241 -26.18 -13.15 16.87
C VAL A 241 -27.15 -11.98 16.85
N THR A 242 -28.29 -12.17 16.18
CA THR A 242 -29.32 -11.14 16.01
C THR A 242 -30.73 -11.66 16.33
N ASP A 243 -31.62 -10.71 16.64
CA ASP A 243 -33.07 -10.96 16.71
C ASP A 243 -33.72 -11.02 15.31
N SER A 244 -35.05 -11.09 15.23
CA SER A 244 -35.79 -11.18 13.96
C SER A 244 -35.89 -9.86 13.18
N TYR A 245 -35.31 -8.78 13.68
CA TYR A 245 -35.22 -7.46 13.04
C TYR A 245 -33.76 -7.04 12.82
N ASP A 246 -32.82 -8.00 12.82
CA ASP A 246 -31.38 -7.80 12.68
C ASP A 246 -30.70 -6.99 13.81
N ASN A 247 -31.35 -6.82 14.97
CA ASN A 247 -30.69 -6.16 16.11
C ASN A 247 -29.65 -7.08 16.76
N PRO A 248 -28.44 -6.59 17.06
CA PRO A 248 -27.42 -7.37 17.75
C PRO A 248 -27.81 -7.66 19.20
N ILE A 249 -27.53 -8.88 19.66
CA ILE A 249 -27.82 -9.31 21.03
C ILE A 249 -26.50 -9.48 21.80
N SER A 250 -26.28 -8.61 22.78
CA SER A 250 -25.11 -8.63 23.67
C SER A 250 -25.32 -9.52 24.90
N GLY A 251 -24.23 -10.10 25.44
CA GLY A 251 -24.24 -10.87 26.69
C GLY A 251 -24.73 -12.31 26.55
N LEU A 252 -24.82 -12.85 25.34
CA LEU A 252 -25.38 -14.17 25.06
C LEU A 252 -24.27 -15.22 24.86
N GLU A 253 -24.44 -16.41 25.43
CA GLU A 253 -23.48 -17.51 25.26
C GLU A 253 -23.60 -18.16 23.87
N VAL A 254 -22.46 -18.37 23.23
CA VAL A 254 -22.29 -19.06 21.94
C VAL A 254 -21.27 -20.19 22.13
N THR A 255 -21.70 -21.41 21.89
CA THR A 255 -20.86 -22.62 22.03
C THR A 255 -20.46 -23.15 20.66
N PHE A 256 -19.15 -23.29 20.45
CA PHE A 256 -18.51 -23.74 19.21
C PHE A 256 -18.06 -25.19 19.35
N VAL A 257 -18.74 -26.11 18.67
CA VAL A 257 -18.45 -27.55 18.73
C VAL A 257 -17.68 -27.98 17.47
N PRO A 258 -16.44 -28.47 17.60
CA PRO A 258 -15.64 -28.91 16.46
C PRO A 258 -15.97 -30.34 16.02
N THR A 259 -15.68 -30.65 14.76
CA THR A 259 -15.68 -32.01 14.18
C THR A 259 -14.49 -32.11 13.21
N ASN A 260 -13.71 -33.20 13.30
CA ASN A 260 -12.40 -33.35 12.64
C ASN A 260 -11.50 -32.10 12.77
N SER A 261 -11.53 -31.46 13.94
CA SER A 261 -10.82 -30.22 14.27
C SER A 261 -10.80 -30.00 15.78
N ASN A 262 -10.11 -28.95 16.23
CA ASN A 262 -10.06 -28.49 17.62
C ASN A 262 -10.22 -26.96 17.68
N VAL A 263 -10.67 -26.43 18.81
CA VAL A 263 -10.95 -25.00 18.99
C VAL A 263 -10.43 -24.52 20.35
N THR A 264 -9.81 -23.33 20.40
CA THR A 264 -9.54 -22.64 21.67
C THR A 264 -10.59 -21.56 21.92
N GLY A 265 -11.07 -21.46 23.16
CA GLY A 265 -12.21 -20.60 23.48
C GLY A 265 -13.51 -21.10 22.85
N GLY A 266 -13.82 -22.39 23.00
CA GLY A 266 -15.03 -23.03 22.44
C GLY A 266 -16.36 -22.57 23.04
N VAL A 267 -16.34 -21.70 24.06
CA VAL A 267 -17.53 -20.99 24.57
C VAL A 267 -17.17 -19.50 24.63
N GLN A 268 -18.04 -18.65 24.08
CA GLN A 268 -17.85 -17.21 23.99
C GLN A 268 -19.14 -16.47 24.36
N THR A 269 -18.99 -15.24 24.88
CA THR A 269 -20.13 -14.35 25.14
C THR A 269 -20.17 -13.27 24.07
N THR A 270 -21.36 -12.98 23.51
CA THR A 270 -21.50 -11.92 22.50
C THR A 270 -21.19 -10.55 23.07
N ASN A 271 -20.46 -9.74 22.29
CA ASN A 271 -20.16 -8.35 22.63
C ASN A 271 -21.34 -7.40 22.35
N ALA A 272 -21.15 -6.09 22.57
CA ALA A 272 -22.16 -5.06 22.34
C ALA A 272 -22.72 -5.01 20.89
N ALA A 273 -21.96 -5.49 19.90
CA ALA A 273 -22.37 -5.61 18.51
C ALA A 273 -22.88 -7.02 18.14
N GLY A 274 -23.18 -7.87 19.15
CA GLY A 274 -23.67 -9.23 18.96
C GLY A 274 -22.62 -10.23 18.48
N GLY A 275 -21.35 -9.83 18.39
CA GLY A 275 -20.27 -10.64 17.83
C GLY A 275 -19.63 -11.60 18.84
N ALA A 276 -19.32 -12.82 18.40
CA ALA A 276 -18.55 -13.82 19.14
C ALA A 276 -17.51 -14.50 18.22
N THR A 277 -16.26 -14.62 18.69
CA THR A 277 -15.11 -15.09 17.90
C THR A 277 -14.30 -16.10 18.71
N VAL A 278 -13.92 -17.22 18.12
CA VAL A 278 -13.06 -18.22 18.80
C VAL A 278 -11.61 -17.73 18.86
N GLY A 279 -10.84 -18.22 19.84
CA GLY A 279 -9.41 -17.88 19.94
C GLY A 279 -8.63 -18.39 18.74
N SER A 280 -8.78 -19.68 18.44
CA SER A 280 -8.19 -20.34 17.28
C SER A 280 -9.03 -21.54 16.84
N TRP A 281 -8.99 -21.86 15.55
CA TRP A 281 -9.54 -23.10 15.00
C TRP A 281 -8.42 -23.89 14.31
N THR A 282 -8.20 -25.12 14.75
CA THR A 282 -7.10 -25.99 14.32
C THR A 282 -7.69 -27.19 13.61
N LEU A 283 -7.31 -27.44 12.36
CA LEU A 283 -7.84 -28.56 11.60
C LEU A 283 -7.29 -29.90 12.13
N GLY A 284 -8.07 -30.98 11.92
CA GLY A 284 -7.74 -32.32 12.41
C GLY A 284 -6.51 -32.94 11.75
N THR A 285 -6.21 -34.19 12.10
CA THR A 285 -5.04 -34.92 11.58
C THR A 285 -5.36 -35.87 10.42
N SER A 286 -6.64 -36.04 10.08
CA SER A 286 -7.11 -36.84 8.95
C SER A 286 -7.68 -35.96 7.84
N ASP A 287 -7.22 -36.19 6.61
CA ASP A 287 -7.68 -35.49 5.40
C ASP A 287 -9.19 -35.59 5.18
N GLY A 288 -9.76 -34.56 4.57
CA GLY A 288 -11.18 -34.47 4.25
C GLY A 288 -11.89 -33.34 4.98
N ALA A 289 -13.21 -33.46 5.15
CA ALA A 289 -14.03 -32.40 5.73
C ALA A 289 -13.75 -32.21 7.24
N ALA A 290 -13.71 -30.95 7.66
CA ALA A 290 -13.74 -30.51 9.04
C ALA A 290 -14.84 -29.47 9.21
N SER A 291 -15.40 -29.35 10.41
CA SER A 291 -16.41 -28.32 10.69
C SER A 291 -16.36 -27.80 12.12
N LEU A 292 -16.90 -26.61 12.32
CA LEU A 292 -17.07 -25.97 13.62
C LEU A 292 -18.47 -25.39 13.66
N THR A 293 -19.32 -25.84 14.59
CA THR A 293 -20.71 -25.38 14.68
C THR A 293 -20.90 -24.46 15.88
N ALA A 294 -21.16 -23.18 15.61
CA ALA A 294 -21.52 -22.17 16.61
C ALA A 294 -23.02 -22.28 16.93
N THR A 295 -23.38 -22.44 18.20
CA THR A 295 -24.76 -22.70 18.64
C THR A 295 -25.15 -21.78 19.79
N VAL A 296 -26.36 -21.21 19.70
CA VAL A 296 -27.03 -20.48 20.79
C VAL A 296 -28.13 -21.38 21.35
N ALA A 297 -27.83 -22.08 22.44
CA ALA A 297 -28.72 -23.11 22.98
C ALA A 297 -30.10 -22.58 23.42
N SER A 298 -30.16 -21.34 23.93
CA SER A 298 -31.39 -20.71 24.42
C SER A 298 -32.43 -20.40 23.32
N ALA A 299 -32.02 -20.42 22.05
CA ALA A 299 -32.89 -20.15 20.90
C ALA A 299 -32.89 -21.28 19.85
N GLY A 300 -32.06 -22.33 20.03
CA GLY A 300 -31.99 -23.46 19.10
C GLY A 300 -31.40 -23.12 17.71
N VAL A 301 -30.72 -21.98 17.58
CA VAL A 301 -30.15 -21.48 16.31
C VAL A 301 -28.65 -21.69 16.27
N SER A 302 -28.13 -22.03 15.10
CA SER A 302 -26.72 -22.35 14.90
C SER A 302 -26.21 -21.98 13.49
N ALA A 303 -24.89 -21.92 13.36
CA ALA A 303 -24.20 -21.77 12.09
C ALA A 303 -22.94 -22.65 12.05
N THR A 304 -22.77 -23.40 10.95
CA THR A 304 -21.61 -24.27 10.75
C THR A 304 -20.60 -23.64 9.80
N PHE A 305 -19.37 -23.51 10.28
CA PHE A 305 -18.18 -23.23 9.47
C PHE A 305 -17.67 -24.55 8.89
N ASN A 306 -17.35 -24.55 7.61
CA ASN A 306 -16.79 -25.69 6.90
C ASN A 306 -15.30 -25.46 6.65
N GLY A 307 -14.52 -26.52 6.70
CA GLY A 307 -13.10 -26.51 6.36
C GLY A 307 -12.68 -27.82 5.71
N THR A 308 -11.48 -27.84 5.14
CA THR A 308 -10.92 -29.04 4.51
C THR A 308 -9.48 -29.24 4.99
N VAL A 309 -9.23 -30.41 5.57
CA VAL A 309 -7.93 -30.84 6.04
C VAL A 309 -7.15 -31.43 4.86
N GLN A 310 -5.91 -30.99 4.67
CA GLN A 310 -5.00 -31.50 3.64
C GLN A 310 -3.62 -31.86 4.20
N SER A 311 -3.13 -33.05 3.89
CA SER A 311 -1.84 -33.58 4.33
C SER A 311 -0.65 -33.12 3.50
N SER A 312 -0.88 -32.58 2.29
CA SER A 312 0.18 -32.13 1.38
C SER A 312 0.04 -30.65 1.01
N SER A 313 1.10 -29.88 1.22
CA SER A 313 1.22 -28.54 0.63
C SER A 313 1.67 -28.64 -0.82
N PRO A 314 1.38 -27.62 -1.65
CA PRO A 314 2.12 -27.39 -2.88
C PRO A 314 3.63 -27.33 -2.56
N PRO A 315 4.52 -27.91 -3.40
CA PRO A 315 5.95 -27.76 -3.24
C PRO A 315 6.38 -26.36 -3.68
N VAL A 316 7.10 -25.65 -2.81
CA VAL A 316 7.93 -24.50 -3.16
C VAL A 316 9.18 -25.02 -3.87
N MET A 317 9.56 -24.39 -4.98
CA MET A 317 10.77 -24.72 -5.72
C MET A 317 11.86 -23.70 -5.42
N VAL A 318 13.08 -24.17 -5.13
CA VAL A 318 14.26 -23.34 -4.90
C VAL A 318 15.40 -23.86 -5.78
N ALA A 319 16.17 -22.98 -6.41
CA ALA A 319 17.39 -23.38 -7.14
C ALA A 319 18.47 -23.88 -6.17
N VAL A 320 19.11 -25.02 -6.48
CA VAL A 320 20.14 -25.67 -5.64
C VAL A 320 21.54 -25.37 -6.19
N THR A 321 21.75 -25.68 -7.46
CA THR A 321 22.76 -24.97 -8.24
C THR A 321 22.22 -23.56 -8.39
N GLY A 322 22.95 -22.55 -7.89
CA GLY A 322 22.48 -21.17 -7.98
C GLY A 322 22.18 -20.77 -9.44
N THR A 323 21.38 -19.73 -9.62
CA THR A 323 21.11 -19.08 -10.92
C THR A 323 22.34 -18.35 -11.48
N VAL A 324 23.54 -18.78 -11.07
CA VAL A 324 24.82 -18.17 -11.40
C VAL A 324 25.02 -18.31 -12.90
N LEU A 325 25.09 -17.15 -13.56
CA LEU A 325 25.49 -17.03 -14.95
C LEU A 325 26.81 -17.76 -15.13
N GLN A 326 26.80 -18.83 -15.93
CA GLN A 326 27.96 -19.68 -16.19
C GLN A 326 28.35 -19.62 -17.67
N ALA A 327 29.62 -19.81 -18.01
CA ALA A 327 30.06 -19.92 -19.40
C ALA A 327 30.25 -21.39 -19.83
N GLY A 328 29.97 -21.68 -21.10
CA GLY A 328 30.26 -22.99 -21.72
C GLY A 328 30.44 -22.87 -23.22
N VAL A 329 31.16 -23.82 -23.82
CA VAL A 329 31.41 -23.83 -25.28
C VAL A 329 30.15 -24.23 -26.04
N GLU A 330 29.84 -23.52 -27.13
CA GLU A 330 28.68 -23.81 -27.99
C GLU A 330 28.77 -25.22 -28.58
N GLY A 331 27.62 -25.91 -28.66
CA GLY A 331 27.55 -27.31 -29.10
C GLY A 331 28.12 -28.33 -28.11
N ARG A 332 28.63 -27.90 -26.94
CA ARG A 332 29.05 -28.79 -25.84
C ARG A 332 28.03 -28.80 -24.70
N ALA A 333 27.98 -29.93 -23.99
CA ALA A 333 27.21 -30.04 -22.76
C ALA A 333 27.91 -29.30 -21.62
N ILE A 334 27.18 -28.53 -20.83
CA ILE A 334 27.70 -27.95 -19.59
C ILE A 334 27.75 -29.00 -18.47
N THR A 335 28.67 -28.81 -17.54
CA THR A 335 28.90 -29.72 -16.40
C THR A 335 28.06 -29.35 -15.17
N ALA A 336 27.84 -28.06 -14.92
CA ALA A 336 27.02 -27.55 -13.81
C ALA A 336 25.53 -27.48 -14.20
N LEU A 337 24.87 -28.63 -14.18
CA LEU A 337 23.50 -28.82 -14.68
C LEU A 337 22.43 -28.16 -13.80
N PRO A 338 21.38 -27.54 -14.39
CA PRO A 338 20.25 -26.97 -13.66
C PRO A 338 19.64 -27.93 -12.64
N THR A 339 19.70 -27.54 -11.36
CA THR A 339 19.21 -28.34 -10.24
C THR A 339 18.29 -27.51 -9.34
N VAL A 340 17.15 -28.08 -8.98
CA VAL A 340 16.18 -27.50 -8.04
C VAL A 340 15.96 -28.41 -6.84
N ARG A 341 15.45 -27.84 -5.75
CA ARG A 341 14.96 -28.57 -4.58
C ARG A 341 13.54 -28.13 -4.29
N LEU A 342 12.70 -29.13 -4.06
CA LEU A 342 11.31 -28.99 -3.69
C LEU A 342 11.18 -29.10 -2.18
N THR A 343 10.59 -28.09 -1.56
CA THR A 343 10.29 -28.05 -0.14
C THR A 343 8.82 -27.72 0.09
N SER A 344 8.18 -28.29 1.11
CA SER A 344 6.91 -27.81 1.61
C SER A 344 7.05 -26.38 2.13
N MET A 345 5.93 -25.68 2.39
CA MET A 345 6.00 -24.37 3.07
C MET A 345 6.56 -24.45 4.50
N ALA A 346 6.63 -25.65 5.09
CA ALA A 346 7.30 -25.92 6.37
C ALA A 346 8.81 -26.25 6.23
N GLY A 347 9.38 -26.16 5.01
CA GLY A 347 10.79 -26.41 4.72
C GLY A 347 11.18 -27.89 4.56
N THR A 348 10.23 -28.82 4.68
CA THR A 348 10.46 -30.27 4.53
C THR A 348 10.70 -30.64 3.07
N PRO A 349 11.70 -31.49 2.73
CA PRO A 349 11.86 -32.06 1.39
C PRO A 349 10.57 -32.67 0.80
N VAL A 350 10.35 -32.49 -0.51
CA VAL A 350 9.25 -33.14 -1.24
C VAL A 350 9.81 -34.06 -2.32
N ALA A 351 9.86 -35.36 -2.02
CA ALA A 351 10.31 -36.41 -2.92
C ALA A 351 9.21 -36.85 -3.92
N GLY A 352 9.62 -37.54 -4.99
CA GLY A 352 8.71 -38.22 -5.92
C GLY A 352 7.90 -37.32 -6.85
N ARG A 353 8.28 -36.04 -7.00
CA ARG A 353 7.58 -35.08 -7.88
C ARG A 353 8.34 -34.91 -9.19
N GLN A 354 7.59 -34.87 -10.29
CA GLN A 354 8.14 -34.64 -11.62
C GLN A 354 8.45 -33.16 -11.82
N VAL A 355 9.71 -32.86 -12.14
CA VAL A 355 10.23 -31.54 -12.54
C VAL A 355 10.55 -31.58 -14.03
N THR A 356 10.03 -30.62 -14.79
CA THR A 356 10.33 -30.44 -16.22
C THR A 356 11.17 -29.19 -16.42
N PHE A 357 12.28 -29.34 -17.13
CA PHE A 357 13.23 -28.28 -17.49
C PHE A 357 13.05 -27.91 -18.96
N ASN A 358 12.58 -26.69 -19.22
CA ASN A 358 12.33 -26.19 -20.57
C ASN A 358 13.43 -25.21 -20.98
N ILE A 359 14.09 -25.46 -22.12
CA ILE A 359 15.00 -24.48 -22.74
C ILE A 359 14.13 -23.35 -23.32
N THR A 360 14.40 -22.11 -22.91
CA THR A 360 13.59 -20.93 -23.27
C THR A 360 14.32 -19.94 -24.18
N ALA A 361 15.66 -19.97 -24.25
CA ALA A 361 16.46 -19.17 -25.17
C ALA A 361 17.81 -19.83 -25.49
N GLY A 362 18.53 -19.29 -26.48
CA GLY A 362 19.87 -19.74 -26.90
C GLY A 362 19.91 -20.87 -27.94
N GLY A 363 18.80 -21.57 -28.15
CA GLY A 363 18.69 -22.63 -29.17
C GLY A 363 19.44 -23.93 -28.83
N GLY A 364 19.76 -24.14 -27.55
CA GLY A 364 20.40 -25.36 -27.06
C GLY A 364 19.49 -26.60 -27.07
N THR A 365 20.04 -27.74 -26.67
CA THR A 365 19.32 -29.03 -26.60
C THR A 365 19.50 -29.74 -25.27
N THR A 366 18.61 -30.70 -24.98
CA THR A 366 18.68 -31.58 -23.81
C THR A 366 18.18 -32.97 -24.17
N ALA A 367 18.82 -34.01 -23.64
CA ALA A 367 18.40 -35.40 -23.81
C ALA A 367 17.49 -35.89 -22.66
N ASN A 368 17.43 -35.17 -21.54
CA ASN A 368 16.72 -35.56 -20.31
C ASN A 368 16.14 -34.31 -19.63
N ALA A 369 15.10 -33.75 -20.25
CA ALA A 369 14.38 -32.57 -19.77
C ALA A 369 13.56 -32.81 -18.49
N VAL A 370 13.31 -34.05 -18.11
CA VAL A 370 12.45 -34.42 -16.99
C VAL A 370 13.26 -35.14 -15.92
N ALA A 371 13.08 -34.75 -14.66
CA ALA A 371 13.69 -35.37 -13.49
C ALA A 371 12.66 -35.57 -12.37
N VAL A 372 12.87 -36.57 -11.52
CA VAL A 372 12.03 -36.82 -10.33
C VAL A 372 12.79 -36.40 -9.09
N SER A 373 12.14 -35.70 -8.16
CA SER A 373 12.79 -35.27 -6.91
C SER A 373 13.16 -36.45 -6.00
N ASP A 374 14.39 -36.45 -5.50
CA ASP A 374 14.92 -37.47 -4.59
C ASP A 374 14.39 -37.34 -3.15
N ALA A 375 14.87 -38.18 -2.23
CA ALA A 375 14.51 -38.11 -0.81
C ALA A 375 14.86 -36.77 -0.11
N ASN A 376 15.82 -36.02 -0.67
CA ASN A 376 16.20 -34.68 -0.20
C ASN A 376 15.41 -33.56 -0.91
N GLY A 377 14.48 -33.92 -1.79
CA GLY A 377 13.65 -33.04 -2.60
C GLY A 377 14.36 -32.53 -3.87
N VAL A 378 15.55 -33.02 -4.18
CA VAL A 378 16.43 -32.51 -5.24
C VAL A 378 16.11 -33.15 -6.59
N ALA A 379 16.00 -32.35 -7.64
CA ALA A 379 15.85 -32.79 -9.03
C ALA A 379 16.85 -32.05 -9.93
N THR A 380 17.64 -32.79 -10.69
CA THR A 380 18.68 -32.27 -11.59
C THR A 380 18.34 -32.59 -13.04
N MET A 381 18.43 -31.58 -13.92
CA MET A 381 18.32 -31.75 -15.38
C MET A 381 19.42 -32.68 -15.90
N GLY A 382 19.08 -33.71 -16.68
CA GLY A 382 20.05 -34.76 -17.00
C GLY A 382 21.12 -34.40 -18.04
N SER A 383 20.91 -33.33 -18.82
CA SER A 383 21.92 -32.75 -19.73
C SER A 383 21.46 -31.38 -20.25
N TRP A 384 22.38 -30.48 -20.56
CA TRP A 384 22.11 -29.24 -21.28
C TRP A 384 23.28 -28.89 -22.19
N THR A 385 23.04 -28.90 -23.50
CA THR A 385 24.00 -28.50 -24.55
C THR A 385 23.66 -27.08 -24.98
N LEU A 386 24.64 -26.17 -24.95
CA LEU A 386 24.41 -24.78 -25.32
C LEU A 386 24.28 -24.62 -26.85
N GLY A 387 23.32 -23.80 -27.26
CA GLY A 387 23.13 -23.43 -28.67
C GLY A 387 23.92 -22.18 -29.04
N GLY A 388 24.21 -22.04 -30.34
CA GLY A 388 24.99 -20.93 -30.90
C GLY A 388 24.20 -19.67 -31.25
N VAL A 389 22.99 -19.50 -30.71
CA VAL A 389 22.22 -18.25 -30.90
C VAL A 389 22.82 -17.17 -30.02
N SER A 390 22.98 -15.96 -30.58
CA SER A 390 23.56 -14.83 -29.84
C SER A 390 22.67 -14.38 -28.68
N GLY A 391 23.29 -14.15 -27.51
CA GLY A 391 22.62 -13.86 -26.24
C GLY A 391 22.72 -15.02 -25.24
N PRO A 392 22.07 -14.89 -24.07
CA PRO A 392 22.07 -15.94 -23.06
C PRO A 392 21.26 -17.18 -23.50
N ASN A 393 21.79 -18.35 -23.20
CA ASN A 393 21.03 -19.60 -23.17
C ASN A 393 20.27 -19.67 -21.83
N THR A 394 18.96 -19.93 -21.85
CA THR A 394 18.14 -19.99 -20.62
C THR A 394 17.33 -21.27 -20.50
N VAL A 395 17.16 -21.74 -19.26
CA VAL A 395 16.31 -22.88 -18.88
C VAL A 395 15.40 -22.49 -17.73
N THR A 396 14.13 -22.88 -17.78
CA THR A 396 13.17 -22.75 -16.67
C THR A 396 12.76 -24.11 -16.14
N ALA A 397 12.59 -24.24 -14.83
CA ALA A 397 12.03 -25.44 -14.20
C ALA A 397 10.54 -25.25 -13.84
N THR A 398 9.75 -26.30 -14.01
CA THR A 398 8.33 -26.39 -13.64
C THR A 398 8.06 -27.72 -12.92
N VAL A 399 7.03 -27.79 -12.06
CA VAL A 399 6.57 -29.02 -11.41
C VAL A 399 5.17 -29.37 -11.89
N GLU A 400 4.92 -30.66 -12.08
CA GLU A 400 3.60 -31.18 -12.41
C GLU A 400 2.68 -31.23 -11.18
N GLY A 401 1.43 -30.78 -11.34
CA GLY A 401 0.45 -30.63 -10.27
C GLY A 401 0.11 -29.15 -10.04
N SER A 402 -1.09 -28.74 -10.47
CA SER A 402 -1.49 -27.33 -10.63
C SER A 402 -1.83 -26.60 -9.32
N ALA A 403 -0.86 -26.45 -8.43
CA ALA A 403 -0.91 -25.47 -7.35
C ALA A 403 0.35 -24.60 -7.41
N VAL A 404 0.14 -23.28 -7.56
CA VAL A 404 1.14 -22.25 -7.92
C VAL A 404 2.47 -22.45 -7.19
N VAL A 405 3.50 -22.88 -7.93
CA VAL A 405 4.88 -22.75 -7.51
C VAL A 405 5.23 -21.26 -7.56
N SER A 406 5.55 -20.66 -6.42
CA SER A 406 6.21 -19.35 -6.43
C SER A 406 7.69 -19.53 -6.81
N ASN A 407 8.22 -18.59 -7.59
CA ASN A 407 9.63 -18.50 -7.98
C ASN A 407 10.15 -19.67 -8.84
N ASN A 408 9.56 -19.91 -10.03
CA ASN A 408 10.19 -20.75 -11.06
C ASN A 408 11.62 -20.24 -11.35
N PRO A 409 12.68 -21.00 -11.05
CA PRO A 409 14.03 -20.54 -11.25
C PRO A 409 14.39 -20.51 -12.73
N VAL A 410 15.05 -19.41 -13.13
CA VAL A 410 15.66 -19.25 -14.46
C VAL A 410 17.15 -19.51 -14.32
N PHE A 411 17.63 -20.55 -15.00
CA PHE A 411 19.05 -20.85 -15.13
C PHE A 411 19.56 -20.21 -16.41
N THR A 412 20.74 -19.57 -16.34
CA THR A 412 21.28 -18.80 -17.46
C THR A 412 22.73 -19.20 -17.71
N ALA A 413 23.08 -19.44 -18.98
CA ALA A 413 24.43 -19.73 -19.42
C ALA A 413 24.82 -18.87 -20.63
N ILE A 414 26.10 -18.59 -20.80
CA ILE A 414 26.66 -17.88 -21.95
C ILE A 414 27.35 -18.89 -22.86
N GLY A 415 26.93 -18.91 -24.12
CA GLY A 415 27.62 -19.64 -25.19
C GLY A 415 28.92 -18.94 -25.56
N CYS A 416 30.01 -19.69 -25.52
CA CYS A 416 31.32 -19.30 -26.02
C CYS A 416 31.53 -19.91 -27.41
N THR A 417 31.85 -19.06 -28.37
CA THR A 417 32.07 -19.41 -29.78
C THR A 417 33.52 -19.06 -30.13
N GLY A 418 34.22 -19.88 -30.88
CA GLY A 418 35.67 -19.74 -31.02
C GLY A 418 36.21 -20.22 -32.36
N GLY A 419 37.25 -19.53 -32.82
CA GLY A 419 38.11 -20.02 -33.89
C GLY A 419 39.36 -20.63 -33.27
N GLY A 420 39.62 -21.90 -33.57
CA GLY A 420 40.91 -22.55 -33.31
C GLY A 420 41.66 -22.78 -34.60
N SER A 421 42.99 -22.88 -34.52
CA SER A 421 43.79 -23.30 -35.66
C SER A 421 43.63 -24.80 -35.90
N THR A 422 43.78 -25.25 -37.14
CA THR A 422 43.82 -26.69 -37.45
C THR A 422 45.06 -27.40 -36.89
N ALA A 423 45.97 -26.68 -36.22
CA ALA A 423 47.21 -27.17 -35.64
C ALA A 423 47.20 -27.28 -34.10
N GLY A 424 46.15 -26.76 -33.43
CA GLY A 424 45.92 -27.02 -32.00
C GLY A 424 45.42 -25.82 -31.21
N PHE A 425 45.90 -24.60 -31.48
CA PHE A 425 45.63 -23.46 -30.60
C PHE A 425 44.19 -22.92 -30.72
N THR A 426 43.41 -22.94 -29.63
CA THR A 426 41.99 -22.53 -29.60
C THR A 426 41.73 -21.20 -28.87
N ILE A 427 41.01 -20.26 -29.50
CA ILE A 427 40.53 -19.04 -28.83
C ILE A 427 39.00 -19.04 -28.76
N ASN A 428 38.46 -19.24 -27.56
CA ASN A 428 37.03 -19.22 -27.27
C ASN A 428 36.56 -17.83 -26.83
N VAL A 429 35.55 -17.27 -27.50
CA VAL A 429 34.99 -15.93 -27.22
C VAL A 429 33.57 -16.05 -26.68
N CYS A 430 33.35 -15.63 -25.44
CA CYS A 430 32.08 -15.65 -24.73
C CYS A 430 31.45 -14.25 -24.74
N PHE A 431 30.29 -14.09 -25.38
CA PHE A 431 29.61 -12.78 -25.46
C PHE A 431 28.76 -12.52 -24.23
N THR A 432 29.14 -11.52 -23.41
CA THR A 432 28.39 -11.14 -22.20
C THR A 432 27.36 -10.04 -22.43
N THR A 433 27.30 -9.50 -23.64
CA THR A 433 26.21 -8.63 -24.15
C THR A 433 25.69 -9.15 -25.50
N PRO A 434 24.48 -8.75 -25.94
CA PRO A 434 23.96 -9.12 -27.26
C PRO A 434 24.86 -8.59 -28.39
N VAL A 435 25.20 -9.46 -29.35
CA VAL A 435 25.91 -9.08 -30.58
C VAL A 435 25.18 -9.58 -31.82
N THR A 436 25.28 -8.86 -32.93
CA THR A 436 24.77 -9.29 -34.24
C THR A 436 25.58 -10.46 -34.80
N GLY A 437 25.02 -11.18 -35.78
CA GLY A 437 25.72 -12.27 -36.47
C GLY A 437 27.01 -11.81 -37.16
N ALA A 438 27.02 -10.61 -37.75
CA ALA A 438 28.21 -10.04 -38.40
C ALA A 438 29.31 -9.71 -37.39
N GLN A 439 28.97 -9.04 -36.28
CA GLN A 439 29.93 -8.77 -35.19
C GLN A 439 30.51 -10.08 -34.63
N ARG A 440 29.65 -11.08 -34.37
CA ARG A 440 30.08 -12.42 -33.93
C ARG A 440 31.10 -13.06 -34.88
N ILE A 441 30.88 -12.97 -36.19
CA ILE A 441 31.81 -13.48 -37.21
C ILE A 441 33.15 -12.73 -37.16
N ALA A 442 33.16 -11.41 -36.97
CA ALA A 442 34.40 -10.64 -36.84
C ALA A 442 35.29 -11.14 -35.69
N PHE A 443 34.72 -11.45 -34.52
CA PHE A 443 35.45 -12.05 -33.40
C PHE A 443 36.00 -13.46 -33.72
N VAL A 444 35.22 -14.29 -34.40
CA VAL A 444 35.67 -15.64 -34.81
C VAL A 444 36.80 -15.54 -35.85
N ASN A 445 36.73 -14.58 -36.78
CA ASN A 445 37.77 -14.33 -37.76
C ASN A 445 39.06 -13.83 -37.11
N ALA A 446 38.97 -12.93 -36.13
CA ALA A 446 40.13 -12.47 -35.36
C ALA A 446 40.78 -13.61 -34.55
N ALA A 447 39.97 -14.45 -33.91
CA ALA A 447 40.43 -15.67 -33.23
C ALA A 447 41.14 -16.63 -34.20
N ALA A 448 40.55 -16.89 -35.37
CA ALA A 448 41.16 -17.71 -36.41
C ALA A 448 42.45 -17.11 -36.99
N ARG A 449 42.56 -15.77 -37.10
CA ARG A 449 43.78 -15.10 -37.55
C ARG A 449 44.91 -15.24 -36.53
N TRP A 450 44.65 -15.08 -35.24
CA TRP A 450 45.66 -15.37 -34.21
C TRP A 450 46.02 -16.86 -34.16
N GLY A 451 45.03 -17.75 -34.29
CA GLY A 451 45.28 -19.19 -34.44
C GLY A 451 46.14 -19.53 -35.68
N SER A 452 46.04 -18.76 -36.77
CA SER A 452 46.88 -19.02 -37.96
C SER A 452 48.37 -18.79 -37.73
N VAL A 453 48.75 -17.96 -36.74
CA VAL A 453 50.15 -17.70 -36.38
C VAL A 453 50.60 -18.44 -35.11
N ILE A 454 49.69 -18.83 -34.22
CA ILE A 454 49.97 -19.65 -33.02
C ILE A 454 49.64 -21.11 -33.33
N THR A 455 50.67 -21.93 -33.48
CA THR A 455 50.55 -23.29 -34.05
C THR A 455 50.77 -24.42 -33.05
N GLY A 456 51.10 -24.13 -31.78
CA GLY A 456 51.17 -25.14 -30.72
C GLY A 456 50.03 -25.02 -29.70
N ASP A 457 49.44 -26.17 -29.40
CA ASP A 457 48.52 -26.43 -28.28
C ASP A 457 49.17 -26.13 -26.90
N VAL A 458 48.42 -25.48 -26.01
CA VAL A 458 48.77 -25.24 -24.60
C VAL A 458 47.77 -25.95 -23.67
N SER A 459 48.09 -27.20 -23.34
CA SER A 459 47.42 -28.07 -22.35
C SER A 459 46.16 -27.49 -21.66
N ASP A 460 45.02 -28.10 -21.99
CA ASP A 460 43.73 -28.05 -21.29
C ASP A 460 43.85 -27.72 -19.80
N PHE A 461 43.11 -26.69 -19.38
CA PHE A 461 43.10 -26.23 -18.00
C PHE A 461 41.70 -26.34 -17.38
N PRO A 462 41.45 -27.29 -16.45
CA PRO A 462 40.21 -27.33 -15.69
C PRO A 462 40.15 -26.15 -14.73
N ILE A 463 39.13 -25.29 -14.88
CA ILE A 463 38.99 -24.06 -14.09
C ILE A 463 37.66 -24.03 -13.31
N SER A 464 37.74 -23.50 -12.09
CA SER A 464 36.59 -23.31 -11.20
C SER A 464 36.69 -21.93 -10.54
N LEU A 465 36.01 -20.93 -11.09
CA LEU A 465 35.98 -19.55 -10.59
C LEU A 465 34.54 -19.10 -10.33
N ALA A 466 34.32 -18.46 -9.18
CA ALA A 466 33.09 -17.75 -8.91
C ALA A 466 32.95 -16.49 -9.78
N SER A 467 31.72 -15.99 -9.94
CA SER A 467 31.45 -14.70 -10.58
C SER A 467 31.76 -13.55 -9.61
N PRO A 468 32.36 -12.43 -10.06
CA PRO A 468 32.84 -12.16 -11.42
C PRO A 468 34.22 -12.76 -11.71
N SER A 469 34.34 -13.62 -12.72
CA SER A 469 35.58 -14.38 -12.98
C SER A 469 36.68 -13.62 -13.73
N CYS A 470 36.39 -12.44 -14.29
CA CYS A 470 37.34 -11.62 -15.07
C CYS A 470 36.87 -10.15 -15.10
N GLY A 471 36.52 -9.62 -13.93
CA GLY A 471 35.94 -8.28 -13.76
C GLY A 471 34.45 -8.21 -14.12
N ALA A 472 33.88 -6.99 -14.05
CA ALA A 472 32.44 -6.77 -14.21
C ALA A 472 31.88 -7.39 -15.51
N GLY A 473 30.75 -8.09 -15.37
CA GLY A 473 30.05 -8.79 -16.46
C GLY A 473 30.55 -10.20 -16.77
N ALA A 474 31.69 -10.65 -16.22
CA ALA A 474 32.22 -11.99 -16.45
C ALA A 474 31.48 -13.06 -15.59
N PRO A 475 30.83 -14.07 -16.19
CA PRO A 475 30.15 -15.18 -15.49
C PRO A 475 31.09 -16.02 -14.61
N ALA A 476 30.54 -16.91 -13.80
CA ALA A 476 31.31 -17.99 -13.17
C ALA A 476 31.82 -18.97 -14.24
N LEU A 477 32.95 -19.61 -13.97
CA LEU A 477 33.58 -20.59 -14.85
C LEU A 477 33.68 -21.94 -14.14
N HIS A 478 33.10 -22.99 -14.73
CA HIS A 478 33.20 -24.38 -14.27
C HIS A 478 33.39 -25.32 -15.48
N LEU A 479 34.47 -25.10 -16.24
CA LEU A 479 34.76 -25.83 -17.48
C LEU A 479 36.25 -26.17 -17.59
N THR A 480 36.60 -26.99 -18.58
CA THR A 480 37.98 -27.06 -19.09
C THR A 480 38.14 -25.98 -20.16
N ILE A 481 39.11 -25.09 -19.99
CA ILE A 481 39.53 -24.16 -21.03
C ILE A 481 40.60 -24.88 -21.86
N ASP A 482 40.24 -25.15 -23.11
CA ASP A 482 41.19 -25.36 -24.20
C ASP A 482 41.83 -24.00 -24.53
N ASP A 483 43.16 -23.93 -24.44
CA ASP A 483 44.01 -22.76 -24.65
C ASP A 483 43.61 -21.44 -23.96
N LEU A 484 42.70 -20.66 -24.57
CA LEU A 484 42.36 -19.30 -24.16
C LEU A 484 40.84 -19.04 -24.21
N LEU A 485 40.30 -18.46 -23.12
CA LEU A 485 38.92 -17.97 -23.04
C LEU A 485 38.87 -16.45 -22.90
N ILE A 486 38.03 -15.79 -23.70
CA ILE A 486 37.90 -14.34 -23.74
C ILE A 486 36.43 -13.92 -23.55
N PHE A 487 36.16 -13.07 -22.57
CA PHE A 487 34.84 -12.42 -22.45
C PHE A 487 34.79 -11.17 -23.33
N ALA A 488 33.96 -11.19 -24.38
CA ALA A 488 33.75 -10.03 -25.26
C ALA A 488 32.42 -9.35 -24.93
N ARG A 489 32.41 -8.01 -24.99
CA ARG A 489 31.17 -7.23 -24.92
C ARG A 489 31.24 -5.94 -25.71
N ILE A 490 30.08 -5.58 -26.23
CA ILE A 490 29.77 -4.27 -26.79
C ILE A 490 28.85 -3.58 -25.79
N GLU A 491 29.28 -2.45 -25.25
CA GLU A 491 28.58 -1.69 -24.19
C GLU A 491 28.97 -0.21 -24.28
N PRO A 492 28.20 0.74 -23.72
CA PRO A 492 28.64 2.12 -23.62
C PRO A 492 29.91 2.25 -22.78
N ILE A 493 30.92 3.00 -23.27
CA ILE A 493 32.16 3.26 -22.54
C ILE A 493 32.29 4.76 -22.23
N ASP A 494 32.42 5.60 -23.25
CA ASP A 494 32.58 7.05 -23.13
C ASP A 494 32.04 7.86 -24.34
N GLY A 495 31.50 7.21 -25.36
CA GLY A 495 30.81 7.85 -26.48
C GLY A 495 31.70 8.08 -27.73
N PRO A 496 31.13 8.67 -28.80
CA PRO A 496 31.75 8.63 -30.12
C PRO A 496 33.15 9.24 -30.20
N GLY A 497 34.06 8.54 -30.86
CA GLY A 497 35.42 9.01 -31.17
C GLY A 497 36.41 8.93 -30.00
N GLN A 498 36.01 8.37 -28.86
CA GLN A 498 36.88 8.07 -27.73
C GLN A 498 37.22 6.57 -27.72
N ILE A 499 36.80 5.78 -26.72
CA ILE A 499 37.28 4.41 -26.48
C ILE A 499 36.56 3.36 -27.35
N LEU A 500 36.93 3.30 -28.64
CA LEU A 500 36.62 2.22 -29.59
C LEU A 500 36.64 0.79 -28.99
N GLY A 501 37.63 0.50 -28.13
CA GLY A 501 38.01 -0.84 -27.69
C GLY A 501 38.78 -0.82 -26.36
N SER A 502 38.79 -1.91 -25.59
CA SER A 502 39.74 -2.11 -24.49
C SER A 502 39.85 -3.57 -24.07
N ALA A 503 41.07 -4.09 -23.97
CA ALA A 503 41.30 -5.50 -23.68
C ALA A 503 42.47 -5.81 -22.74
N GLY A 504 42.53 -7.07 -22.32
CA GLY A 504 43.66 -7.63 -21.58
C GLY A 504 43.32 -8.97 -20.92
N TRP A 505 44.37 -9.69 -20.51
CA TRP A 505 44.24 -10.91 -19.72
C TRP A 505 43.86 -10.61 -18.26
N CYS A 506 43.11 -11.52 -17.63
CA CYS A 506 42.77 -11.54 -16.20
C CYS A 506 43.56 -12.64 -15.46
N TYR A 507 43.63 -13.83 -16.05
CA TYR A 507 44.31 -15.00 -15.48
C TYR A 507 45.35 -15.52 -16.47
N ARG A 508 46.54 -15.85 -15.98
CA ARG A 508 47.57 -16.60 -16.70
C ARG A 508 47.90 -17.90 -15.97
N ARG A 509 48.32 -18.91 -16.72
CA ARG A 509 48.90 -20.15 -16.16
C ARG A 509 50.15 -19.78 -15.35
N SER A 510 50.40 -20.46 -14.23
CA SER A 510 51.52 -20.11 -13.34
C SER A 510 52.87 -20.20 -14.05
N GLY A 511 53.57 -19.06 -14.15
CA GLY A 511 54.83 -18.92 -14.88
C GLY A 511 54.70 -19.00 -16.42
N GLY A 512 53.49 -18.84 -16.97
CA GLY A 512 53.24 -19.02 -18.41
C GLY A 512 52.14 -18.13 -18.97
N LEU A 513 51.51 -18.63 -20.03
CA LEU A 513 50.66 -17.89 -20.96
C LEU A 513 49.29 -17.53 -20.36
N PRO A 514 48.61 -16.47 -20.88
CA PRO A 514 47.21 -16.16 -20.60
C PRO A 514 46.28 -17.38 -20.70
N LEU A 515 45.19 -17.34 -19.94
CA LEU A 515 44.17 -18.39 -19.84
C LEU A 515 42.75 -17.82 -19.90
N VAL A 516 42.51 -16.71 -19.20
CA VAL A 516 41.25 -15.97 -19.26
C VAL A 516 41.53 -14.50 -19.48
N GLY A 517 40.82 -13.86 -20.39
CA GLY A 517 40.85 -12.42 -20.60
C GLY A 517 39.52 -11.81 -20.98
N VAL A 518 39.56 -10.53 -21.32
CA VAL A 518 38.37 -9.71 -21.57
C VAL A 518 38.65 -8.70 -22.68
N MET A 519 37.63 -8.43 -23.50
CA MET A 519 37.59 -7.37 -24.51
C MET A 519 36.27 -6.60 -24.37
N ARG A 520 36.33 -5.30 -24.63
CA ARG A 520 35.19 -4.37 -24.63
C ARG A 520 35.28 -3.49 -25.86
N PHE A 521 34.15 -3.04 -26.38
CA PHE A 521 34.08 -2.10 -27.50
C PHE A 521 32.94 -1.11 -27.23
N ASP A 522 33.13 0.18 -27.51
CA ASP A 522 32.06 1.16 -27.28
C ASP A 522 30.97 1.01 -28.33
N GLU A 523 29.76 0.71 -27.85
CA GLU A 523 28.53 0.66 -28.65
C GLU A 523 28.35 1.89 -29.56
N ALA A 524 28.79 3.07 -29.10
CA ALA A 524 28.72 4.32 -29.84
C ALA A 524 29.59 4.36 -31.12
N ASP A 525 30.73 3.65 -31.11
CA ASP A 525 31.70 3.66 -32.21
C ASP A 525 31.57 2.46 -33.16
N VAL A 526 31.06 1.32 -32.67
CA VAL A 526 30.98 0.07 -33.44
C VAL A 526 30.26 0.24 -34.79
N ALA A 527 29.19 1.04 -34.85
CA ALA A 527 28.48 1.29 -36.10
C ALA A 527 29.37 1.98 -37.16
N GLY A 528 30.19 2.95 -36.74
CA GLY A 528 31.14 3.64 -37.63
C GLY A 528 32.31 2.75 -38.04
N LEU A 529 32.83 1.95 -37.11
CA LEU A 529 33.90 0.97 -37.39
C LEU A 529 33.47 -0.13 -38.34
N VAL A 530 32.23 -0.62 -38.23
CA VAL A 530 31.65 -1.58 -39.17
C VAL A 530 31.43 -0.93 -40.54
N ALA A 531 30.85 0.28 -40.59
CA ALA A 531 30.62 0.99 -41.86
C ALA A 531 31.90 1.35 -42.63
N THR A 532 33.04 1.48 -41.92
CA THR A 532 34.36 1.77 -42.51
C THR A 532 35.24 0.53 -42.71
N ASN A 533 34.74 -0.67 -42.43
CA ASN A 533 35.49 -1.93 -42.48
C ASN A 533 36.76 -1.93 -41.61
N ARG A 534 36.70 -1.29 -40.43
CA ARG A 534 37.79 -1.17 -39.46
C ARG A 534 37.58 -2.01 -38.20
N PHE A 535 36.34 -2.43 -37.93
CA PHE A 535 35.99 -3.17 -36.71
C PHE A 535 36.78 -4.48 -36.53
N ASP A 536 36.95 -5.25 -37.61
CA ASP A 536 37.73 -6.49 -37.61
C ASP A 536 39.19 -6.27 -37.16
N ALA A 537 39.82 -5.18 -37.60
CA ALA A 537 41.19 -4.83 -37.24
C ALA A 537 41.30 -4.39 -35.77
N VAL A 538 40.32 -3.63 -35.25
CA VAL A 538 40.27 -3.28 -33.81
C VAL A 538 40.10 -4.55 -32.96
N ILE A 539 39.22 -5.49 -33.34
CA ILE A 539 39.09 -6.75 -32.60
C ILE A 539 40.38 -7.56 -32.64
N LEU A 540 41.05 -7.63 -33.79
CA LEU A 540 42.32 -8.36 -33.93
C LEU A 540 43.41 -7.77 -33.04
N HIS A 541 43.56 -6.44 -33.03
CA HIS A 541 44.47 -5.70 -32.17
C HIS A 541 44.19 -5.97 -30.67
N GLU A 542 42.95 -5.75 -30.24
CA GLU A 542 42.53 -5.93 -28.83
C GLU A 542 42.73 -7.38 -28.35
N MET A 543 42.52 -8.36 -29.23
CA MET A 543 42.79 -9.77 -28.92
C MET A 543 44.29 -10.05 -28.71
N GLY A 544 45.19 -9.29 -29.35
CA GLY A 544 46.63 -9.32 -29.09
C GLY A 544 46.99 -8.95 -27.65
N HIS A 545 46.31 -7.96 -27.06
CA HIS A 545 46.48 -7.62 -25.64
C HIS A 545 46.00 -8.72 -24.69
N VAL A 546 45.00 -9.52 -25.11
CA VAL A 546 44.57 -10.71 -24.34
C VAL A 546 45.61 -11.83 -24.41
N LEU A 547 46.27 -12.00 -25.56
CA LEU A 547 47.40 -12.93 -25.75
C LEU A 547 48.68 -12.50 -25.01
N GLY A 548 48.70 -11.33 -24.38
CA GLY A 548 49.83 -10.86 -23.58
C GLY A 548 50.81 -9.96 -24.34
N ILE A 549 50.43 -9.43 -25.50
CA ILE A 549 51.16 -8.34 -26.14
C ILE A 549 50.86 -7.06 -25.35
N GLY A 550 51.81 -6.53 -24.59
CA GLY A 550 51.69 -5.25 -23.89
C GLY A 550 52.28 -5.25 -22.48
N GLY A 551 52.36 -4.06 -21.88
CA GLY A 551 53.26 -3.75 -20.77
C GLY A 551 53.04 -4.59 -19.52
N SER A 552 51.79 -4.97 -19.22
CA SER A 552 51.47 -5.82 -18.06
C SER A 552 52.11 -7.21 -18.14
N MET A 553 52.14 -7.84 -19.31
CA MET A 553 52.78 -9.15 -19.48
C MET A 553 54.27 -9.01 -19.72
N TRP A 554 54.68 -8.06 -20.57
CA TRP A 554 56.09 -7.81 -20.87
C TRP A 554 56.90 -7.47 -19.62
N SER A 555 56.38 -6.61 -18.73
CA SER A 555 56.98 -6.34 -17.43
C SER A 555 57.00 -7.59 -16.54
N ALA A 556 55.87 -8.31 -16.43
CA ALA A 556 55.74 -9.52 -15.62
C ALA A 556 56.51 -10.76 -16.14
N MET A 557 57.16 -10.66 -17.29
CA MET A 557 58.09 -11.63 -17.87
C MET A 557 59.52 -11.08 -18.05
N GLY A 558 59.76 -9.80 -17.71
CA GLY A 558 61.08 -9.16 -17.79
C GLY A 558 61.51 -8.70 -19.19
N PHE A 559 60.60 -8.66 -20.16
CA PHE A 559 60.90 -8.23 -21.53
C PHE A 559 60.84 -6.71 -21.76
N LEU A 560 60.04 -5.99 -20.97
CA LEU A 560 59.93 -4.53 -21.05
C LEU A 560 61.12 -3.86 -20.35
N GLN A 561 61.91 -3.10 -21.10
CA GLN A 561 63.09 -2.38 -20.60
C GLN A 561 62.88 -0.87 -20.68
N ASN A 562 63.42 -0.15 -19.68
CA ASN A 562 63.29 1.31 -19.52
C ASN A 562 61.84 1.82 -19.68
N PRO A 563 60.84 1.28 -18.94
CA PRO A 563 59.45 1.74 -19.03
C PRO A 563 59.35 3.24 -18.76
N THR A 564 58.64 3.96 -19.63
CA THR A 564 58.39 5.39 -19.43
C THR A 564 57.19 5.55 -18.48
N GLU A 565 57.31 6.40 -17.46
CA GLU A 565 56.19 6.73 -16.60
C GLU A 565 55.27 7.77 -17.28
N PRO A 566 53.94 7.60 -17.29
CA PRO A 566 53.02 8.53 -17.95
C PRO A 566 53.20 9.98 -17.48
N GLY A 567 53.29 10.92 -18.42
CA GLY A 567 53.49 12.34 -18.13
C GLY A 567 54.94 12.74 -17.77
N THR A 568 55.90 11.82 -17.87
CA THR A 568 57.34 12.11 -17.72
C THR A 568 58.05 12.25 -19.07
N THR A 569 59.33 12.62 -19.07
CA THR A 569 60.14 12.67 -20.28
C THR A 569 60.28 11.26 -20.89
N PRO A 570 59.98 11.06 -22.19
CA PRO A 570 60.12 9.76 -22.84
C PRO A 570 61.51 9.14 -22.68
N LEU A 571 61.56 7.90 -22.19
CA LEU A 571 62.77 7.09 -22.10
C LEU A 571 62.92 6.23 -23.36
N ASP A 572 64.09 5.62 -23.58
CA ASP A 572 64.24 4.63 -24.65
C ASP A 572 63.65 3.27 -24.23
N THR A 573 62.33 3.25 -24.11
CA THR A 573 61.52 2.08 -23.79
C THR A 573 61.53 1.09 -24.96
N HIS A 574 61.87 -0.16 -24.69
CA HIS A 574 62.01 -1.19 -25.72
C HIS A 574 61.72 -2.59 -25.18
N PHE A 575 61.51 -3.53 -26.10
CA PHE A 575 61.29 -4.94 -25.81
C PHE A 575 62.56 -5.75 -26.14
N ASN A 576 63.14 -6.46 -25.16
CA ASN A 576 64.45 -7.11 -25.32
C ASN A 576 64.40 -8.59 -25.75
N GLY A 577 63.23 -9.09 -26.18
CA GLY A 577 63.08 -10.47 -26.66
C GLY A 577 63.89 -10.75 -27.92
N VAL A 578 64.62 -11.87 -27.92
CA VAL A 578 65.61 -12.19 -28.96
C VAL A 578 64.92 -12.55 -30.29
N GLN A 579 63.75 -13.18 -30.25
CA GLN A 579 62.99 -13.52 -31.45
C GLN A 579 62.37 -12.25 -32.06
N ALA A 580 61.79 -11.37 -31.24
CA ALA A 580 61.25 -10.08 -31.68
C ALA A 580 62.32 -9.18 -32.32
N ILE A 581 63.54 -9.12 -31.73
CA ILE A 581 64.66 -8.36 -32.32
C ILE A 581 64.99 -8.88 -33.73
N ALA A 582 65.05 -10.21 -33.91
CA ALA A 582 65.28 -10.80 -35.23
C ALA A 582 64.12 -10.53 -36.21
N GLY A 583 62.88 -10.46 -35.74
CA GLY A 583 61.70 -10.06 -36.54
C GLY A 583 61.73 -8.57 -36.94
N PHE A 584 62.11 -7.69 -36.02
CA PHE A 584 62.30 -6.27 -36.30
C PHE A 584 63.39 -6.05 -37.36
N ASP A 585 64.52 -6.76 -37.25
CA ASP A 585 65.59 -6.69 -38.24
C ASP A 585 65.14 -7.20 -39.63
N GLN A 586 64.30 -8.24 -39.69
CA GLN A 586 63.71 -8.73 -40.96
C GLN A 586 62.83 -7.70 -41.67
N ILE A 587 62.06 -6.90 -40.93
CA ILE A 587 61.23 -5.83 -41.52
C ILE A 587 62.03 -4.55 -41.83
N GLY A 588 63.36 -4.60 -41.74
CA GLY A 588 64.27 -3.48 -42.07
C GLY A 588 64.93 -2.82 -40.85
N GLY A 589 64.67 -3.33 -39.64
CA GLY A 589 65.19 -2.83 -38.38
C GLY A 589 66.71 -2.74 -38.30
N LEU A 590 67.45 -3.43 -39.19
CA LEU A 590 68.91 -3.33 -39.31
C LEU A 590 69.39 -1.89 -39.50
N SER A 591 68.62 -1.04 -40.18
CA SER A 591 68.93 0.38 -40.40
C SER A 591 68.42 1.32 -39.32
N TYR A 592 67.75 0.81 -38.28
CA TYR A 592 67.24 1.63 -37.17
C TYR A 592 68.39 2.11 -36.27
N ALA A 593 68.48 3.44 -36.12
CA ALA A 593 69.48 4.13 -35.29
C ALA A 593 68.84 4.98 -34.16
N GLY A 594 67.53 4.83 -33.91
CA GLY A 594 66.77 5.66 -32.96
C GLY A 594 66.85 5.25 -31.49
N GLY A 595 67.67 4.24 -31.16
CA GLY A 595 67.77 3.67 -29.81
C GLY A 595 67.97 2.16 -29.85
N ALA A 596 67.55 1.48 -28.78
CA ALA A 596 67.48 0.03 -28.69
C ALA A 596 66.46 -0.57 -29.68
N LYS A 597 66.70 -1.83 -30.07
CA LYS A 597 65.86 -2.59 -31.01
C LYS A 597 64.48 -2.88 -30.41
N VAL A 598 63.48 -3.05 -31.28
CA VAL A 598 62.06 -3.21 -30.91
C VAL A 598 61.57 -2.07 -29.99
N PRO A 599 61.53 -0.82 -30.49
CA PRO A 599 61.08 0.32 -29.71
C PRO A 599 59.60 0.18 -29.33
N VAL A 600 59.33 0.37 -28.05
CA VAL A 600 58.00 0.40 -27.45
C VAL A 600 57.55 1.86 -27.32
N GLU A 601 56.24 2.09 -27.36
CA GLU A 601 55.66 3.43 -27.24
C GLU A 601 56.00 4.09 -25.91
N ASN A 602 56.41 5.35 -25.97
CA ASN A 602 57.02 6.10 -24.86
C ASN A 602 56.55 7.56 -24.76
N SER A 603 55.69 8.02 -25.66
CA SER A 603 55.36 9.45 -25.86
C SER A 603 53.87 9.79 -25.85
N MET A 604 53.01 8.78 -26.08
CA MET A 604 51.55 8.95 -26.13
C MET A 604 50.86 8.89 -24.75
N GLY A 605 49.54 8.70 -24.72
CA GLY A 605 48.74 8.70 -23.49
C GLY A 605 49.03 7.56 -22.52
N ALA A 606 48.48 7.68 -21.30
CA ALA A 606 48.45 6.59 -20.33
C ALA A 606 47.60 5.44 -20.91
N GLY A 607 48.19 4.25 -21.01
CA GLY A 607 47.64 3.10 -21.74
C GLY A 607 48.41 2.81 -23.04
N SER A 608 48.80 3.85 -23.79
CA SER A 608 49.55 3.70 -25.04
C SER A 608 50.98 3.30 -24.71
N ILE A 609 51.59 4.12 -23.83
CA ILE A 609 52.95 3.96 -23.34
C ILE A 609 53.14 2.58 -22.72
N ASN A 610 54.32 1.99 -22.93
CA ASN A 610 54.76 0.69 -22.44
C ASN A 610 53.97 -0.53 -22.97
N SER A 611 52.89 -0.35 -23.75
CA SER A 611 51.96 -1.43 -24.11
C SER A 611 51.77 -1.67 -25.60
N HIS A 612 52.35 -0.82 -26.44
CA HIS A 612 52.28 -0.88 -27.89
C HIS A 612 53.68 -0.75 -28.50
N TRP A 613 53.81 -1.15 -29.76
CA TRP A 613 54.98 -0.77 -30.55
C TRP A 613 55.02 0.74 -30.78
N ARG A 614 56.22 1.32 -30.90
CA ARG A 614 56.37 2.78 -31.02
C ARG A 614 55.83 3.28 -32.36
N GLU A 615 54.77 4.09 -32.31
CA GLU A 615 54.02 4.58 -33.48
C GLU A 615 54.97 5.26 -34.50
N SER A 616 55.83 6.14 -33.99
CA SER A 616 56.81 6.90 -34.79
C SER A 616 57.91 6.07 -35.47
N VAL A 617 57.93 4.75 -35.30
CA VAL A 617 58.90 3.82 -35.91
C VAL A 617 58.22 2.69 -36.68
N LEU A 618 57.01 2.28 -36.28
CA LEU A 618 56.32 1.13 -36.84
C LEU A 618 54.99 1.47 -37.53
N ALA A 619 54.50 2.71 -37.41
CA ALA A 619 53.38 3.25 -38.18
C ALA A 619 52.19 2.27 -38.22
N ASN A 620 51.76 1.86 -39.41
CA ASN A 620 50.65 0.91 -39.63
C ASN A 620 50.83 -0.52 -39.05
N GLU A 621 51.86 -0.88 -38.30
CA GLU A 621 51.95 -2.23 -37.69
C GLU A 621 50.76 -2.48 -36.76
N LEU A 622 50.07 -3.62 -36.87
CA LEU A 622 48.82 -3.89 -36.16
C LEU A 622 48.82 -3.51 -34.66
N MET A 623 49.93 -3.69 -33.94
CA MET A 623 50.03 -3.47 -32.49
C MET A 623 50.70 -2.13 -32.10
N THR A 624 50.76 -1.14 -32.99
CA THR A 624 51.01 0.26 -32.63
C THR A 624 49.76 0.90 -32.01
N PRO A 625 49.88 2.01 -31.26
CA PRO A 625 48.75 2.61 -30.55
C PRO A 625 47.77 3.37 -31.46
N GLN A 626 47.94 3.37 -32.79
CA GLN A 626 46.98 3.99 -33.70
C GLN A 626 46.52 3.00 -34.77
N LEU A 627 45.20 2.91 -34.97
CA LEU A 627 44.70 2.29 -36.20
C LEU A 627 44.81 3.34 -37.30
N ASN A 628 45.71 3.10 -38.26
CA ASN A 628 45.99 4.02 -39.34
C ASN A 628 45.15 3.68 -40.58
N MET A 629 45.12 4.58 -41.56
CA MET A 629 44.45 4.32 -42.83
C MET A 629 45.27 3.34 -43.67
N GLY A 630 44.62 2.58 -44.56
CA GLY A 630 45.31 1.54 -45.35
C GLY A 630 45.42 0.19 -44.63
N SER A 631 46.40 -0.61 -45.03
CA SER A 631 46.63 -1.93 -44.42
C SER A 631 47.25 -1.77 -43.04
N ASN A 632 46.79 -2.54 -42.04
CA ASN A 632 47.39 -2.60 -40.71
C ASN A 632 47.91 -4.03 -40.45
N PRO A 633 49.06 -4.44 -41.03
CA PRO A 633 49.52 -5.83 -41.07
C PRO A 633 49.98 -6.38 -39.70
N LEU A 634 49.69 -7.66 -39.44
CA LEU A 634 50.29 -8.43 -38.34
C LEU A 634 51.68 -8.91 -38.77
N THR A 635 52.72 -8.16 -38.43
CA THR A 635 54.07 -8.43 -38.97
C THR A 635 54.80 -9.55 -38.24
N VAL A 636 55.88 -10.04 -38.86
CA VAL A 636 56.75 -11.08 -38.29
C VAL A 636 57.41 -10.66 -36.97
N LEU A 637 57.58 -9.35 -36.73
CA LEU A 637 57.97 -8.82 -35.41
C LEU A 637 56.95 -9.25 -34.35
N THR A 638 55.67 -8.91 -34.54
CA THR A 638 54.61 -9.18 -33.57
C THR A 638 54.43 -10.68 -33.35
N VAL A 639 54.46 -11.48 -34.42
CA VAL A 639 54.41 -12.95 -34.32
C VAL A 639 55.60 -13.52 -33.56
N LEU A 640 56.82 -13.04 -33.80
CA LEU A 640 57.99 -13.51 -33.05
C LEU A 640 58.04 -13.00 -31.60
N SER A 641 57.40 -11.87 -31.27
CA SER A 641 57.26 -11.45 -29.87
C SER A 641 56.45 -12.44 -29.03
N LEU A 642 55.41 -13.07 -29.60
CA LEU A 642 54.69 -14.17 -28.96
C LEU A 642 55.60 -15.38 -28.68
N ARG A 643 56.59 -15.64 -29.53
CA ARG A 643 57.57 -16.71 -29.30
C ARG A 643 58.45 -16.43 -28.08
N ASP A 644 58.87 -15.19 -27.88
CA ASP A 644 59.61 -14.79 -26.67
C ASP A 644 58.74 -14.98 -25.41
N LEU A 645 57.42 -14.73 -25.48
CA LEU A 645 56.47 -15.01 -24.38
C LEU A 645 56.24 -16.52 -24.11
N GLY A 646 56.68 -17.40 -25.01
CA GLY A 646 56.58 -18.85 -24.87
C GLY A 646 55.53 -19.54 -25.74
N TYR A 647 54.87 -18.83 -26.67
CA TYR A 647 54.02 -19.47 -27.68
C TYR A 647 54.85 -20.21 -28.74
N VAL A 648 54.34 -21.34 -29.24
CA VAL A 648 54.84 -21.94 -30.49
C VAL A 648 54.12 -21.26 -31.65
N VAL A 649 54.90 -20.64 -32.54
CA VAL A 649 54.37 -19.80 -33.63
C VAL A 649 55.00 -20.11 -34.99
N ASP A 650 54.20 -19.94 -36.05
CA ASP A 650 54.65 -19.94 -37.44
C ASP A 650 54.85 -18.49 -37.94
N PRO A 651 56.11 -18.03 -38.10
CA PRO A 651 56.41 -16.69 -38.59
C PRO A 651 56.14 -16.53 -40.10
N THR A 652 55.94 -17.61 -40.85
CA THR A 652 55.62 -17.55 -42.29
C THR A 652 54.15 -17.18 -42.54
N ALA A 653 53.28 -17.38 -41.55
CA ALA A 653 51.89 -16.92 -41.55
C ALA A 653 51.73 -15.43 -41.18
N ALA A 654 52.82 -14.73 -40.87
CA ALA A 654 52.81 -13.28 -40.66
C ALA A 654 52.59 -12.51 -41.99
N ASP A 655 51.97 -11.34 -41.89
CA ASP A 655 51.78 -10.46 -43.04
C ASP A 655 53.13 -9.91 -43.53
N GLN A 656 53.36 -10.02 -44.83
CA GLN A 656 54.63 -9.63 -45.46
C GLN A 656 54.68 -8.11 -45.63
N SER A 657 55.45 -7.42 -44.77
CA SER A 657 55.60 -5.95 -44.81
C SER A 657 56.94 -5.51 -44.23
N SER A 658 57.60 -4.55 -44.88
CA SER A 658 58.77 -3.84 -44.35
C SER A 658 58.37 -2.52 -43.67
N MET A 659 59.22 -1.96 -42.81
CA MET A 659 59.01 -0.62 -42.23
C MET A 659 58.82 0.46 -43.29
N SER A 660 59.46 0.35 -44.46
CA SER A 660 59.23 1.28 -45.58
C SER A 660 57.82 1.18 -46.17
N GLN A 661 57.18 0.01 -46.13
CA GLN A 661 55.77 -0.16 -46.53
C GLN A 661 54.83 0.32 -45.42
N LEU A 662 55.13 0.04 -44.16
CA LEU A 662 54.35 0.52 -43.00
C LEU A 662 54.23 2.06 -42.98
N HIS A 663 55.27 2.78 -43.40
CA HIS A 663 55.24 4.25 -43.55
C HIS A 663 54.73 4.75 -44.91
N ALA A 664 54.59 3.89 -45.92
CA ALA A 664 54.10 4.27 -47.25
C ALA A 664 52.56 4.26 -47.31
N ASP A 665 51.92 3.41 -46.52
CA ASP A 665 50.47 3.30 -46.39
C ASP A 665 49.85 4.39 -45.48
N GLU A 666 50.63 5.40 -45.07
CA GLU A 666 50.29 6.52 -44.17
C GLU A 666 49.87 7.81 -44.91
N PRO A 667 48.59 8.00 -45.30
CA PRO A 667 48.12 9.28 -45.80
C PRO A 667 47.96 10.29 -44.65
N ALA A 668 49.01 11.08 -44.43
CA ALA A 668 48.98 12.42 -43.83
C ALA A 668 48.22 12.60 -42.48
N ARG A 669 48.59 11.84 -41.43
CA ARG A 669 48.51 12.17 -39.98
C ARG A 669 47.19 12.70 -39.35
N GLY A 670 46.10 12.87 -40.10
CA GLY A 670 44.86 13.52 -39.65
C GLY A 670 43.64 12.61 -39.60
N SER A 671 43.81 11.29 -39.75
CA SER A 671 42.70 10.31 -39.80
C SER A 671 43.01 8.96 -39.14
N ALA A 672 44.16 8.87 -38.45
CA ALA A 672 44.48 7.79 -37.54
C ALA A 672 43.50 7.82 -36.34
N ILE A 673 43.09 6.65 -35.83
CA ILE A 673 42.30 6.57 -34.60
C ILE A 673 43.21 6.04 -33.49
N ASP A 674 43.40 6.85 -32.46
CA ASP A 674 44.17 6.48 -31.27
C ASP A 674 43.49 5.30 -30.55
N LEU A 675 44.18 4.17 -30.46
CA LEU A 675 43.84 2.97 -29.68
C LEU A 675 44.50 3.01 -28.29
N GLY A 676 45.32 4.01 -28.00
CA GLY A 676 46.29 3.94 -26.92
C GLY A 676 45.72 3.85 -25.51
N ALA A 677 44.70 4.63 -25.14
CA ALA A 677 44.22 4.79 -23.75
C ALA A 677 43.59 3.54 -23.05
N ARG A 678 43.86 2.31 -23.53
CA ARG A 678 42.84 1.23 -23.56
C ARG A 678 43.24 -0.13 -23.01
N MET A 679 44.53 -0.41 -22.72
CA MET A 679 44.88 -1.68 -22.07
C MET A 679 44.17 -1.77 -20.71
N ARG A 680 43.24 -2.73 -20.57
CA ARG A 680 42.33 -2.77 -19.44
C ARG A 680 43.03 -3.27 -18.18
N ASP A 681 43.07 -2.40 -17.17
CA ASP A 681 43.53 -2.76 -15.83
C ASP A 681 42.44 -3.54 -15.08
N VAL A 682 42.35 -4.83 -15.39
CA VAL A 682 41.66 -5.84 -14.59
C VAL A 682 42.66 -6.49 -13.62
N PRO A 683 42.27 -6.80 -12.37
CA PRO A 683 43.14 -7.48 -11.41
C PRO A 683 43.80 -8.73 -12.00
N LYS A 684 45.13 -8.77 -11.97
CA LYS A 684 45.93 -9.76 -12.69
C LYS A 684 46.26 -10.95 -11.79
N HIS A 685 46.00 -12.16 -12.27
CA HIS A 685 46.13 -13.38 -11.48
C HIS A 685 46.99 -14.44 -12.17
N SER A 686 47.79 -15.13 -11.38
CA SER A 686 48.42 -16.41 -11.70
C SER A 686 47.56 -17.55 -11.16
N ILE A 687 47.37 -18.62 -11.92
CA ILE A 687 46.71 -19.84 -11.43
C ILE A 687 47.55 -21.09 -11.75
N ASP A 688 47.75 -21.95 -10.76
CA ASP A 688 48.46 -23.23 -10.92
C ASP A 688 47.52 -24.42 -11.17
N ARG A 689 48.07 -25.58 -11.58
CA ARG A 689 47.29 -26.80 -11.86
C ARG A 689 46.53 -27.37 -10.65
N ALA A 690 46.78 -26.89 -9.43
CA ALA A 690 46.01 -27.25 -8.23
C ALA A 690 44.88 -26.24 -7.94
N GLY A 691 44.64 -25.28 -8.84
CA GLY A 691 43.64 -24.23 -8.70
C GLY A 691 44.05 -23.11 -7.72
N ARG A 692 45.31 -23.05 -7.29
CA ARG A 692 45.78 -22.00 -6.38
C ARG A 692 45.98 -20.71 -7.15
N ILE A 693 45.30 -19.66 -6.70
CA ILE A 693 45.31 -18.34 -7.33
C ILE A 693 46.23 -17.40 -6.54
N VAL A 694 47.14 -16.72 -7.23
CA VAL A 694 48.01 -15.68 -6.69
C VAL A 694 47.76 -14.38 -7.46
N ARG A 695 47.40 -13.31 -6.77
CA ARG A 695 47.30 -11.97 -7.38
C ARG A 695 48.71 -11.44 -7.66
N LEU A 696 48.91 -10.91 -8.86
CA LEU A 696 50.20 -10.46 -9.37
C LEU A 696 50.37 -8.93 -9.25
N GLN A 697 49.27 -8.20 -9.46
CA GLN A 697 49.04 -6.79 -9.14
C GLN A 697 47.52 -6.55 -9.09
#